data_AF-A0A6I6GUN5-F1
#
_entry.id   AF-A0A6I6GUN5-F1
#
_cell.length_a   1.000
_cell.length_b   1.000
_cell.length_c   1.000
_cell.angle_alpha   90.00
_cell.angle_beta   90.00
_cell.angle_gamma   90.00
#
_symmetry.space_group_name_H-M   'P 1'
#
loop_
_entity.id
_entity.type
_entity.pdbx_description
1 polymer ?
#
loop_
_entity_poly.entity_id
_entity_poly.type
_entity_poly.pdbx_seq_one_letter_code
_entity_poly.pdbx_strand_id
1 'polypeptide(L)'
;MRTFFSLLAVLFSLQLSAQARLQQLRCEMLSNPQGIDVAQPRFSWQLISQERNVQQTHYQVLVSSSKAALAANKADVWNSGKVAGSQSIHIRYNGAALQSGSRYYWKVLAWTNKSSNPVTLSSEFSTGLFQSSDWKAKWIGYDQASPWDSISQWSRLSARYLRKSFSAKPALKRATVHIAGMGMYELYINGKKIGNQVLAPNPTDYRKTVLYNTHDVTTALKAGNNAIGVVLGNGRFFTMRQNYKTHKHNNFGFPKLLLQLQLEYADGSKQWVLSDESWKLNVDGAIRSNNEYDGEEYDARKEWPGWTTAAFDASKWMQANLVTAPDGKLQAQSTESMQVMKIIQPKSIRKNASGRYIIDMGQNFSGWMRLKNIAGKKGDSIVLRFAESLQPNGELFVANLRDAKVTDKYFFGNHAIDANGWRPSFVYHGFRYVEVSAFPGTPQLAQFSGELVYDALTTTGRFSTSNAVINQVYQNAWWGIASNYKGMPVDCPQRNERQPWLGDRTVGAQGESFVFDNAKLYAKWMQDIEESQTTAGSIPDVAPAFWNYYTDDVTWPAAFIFISNHLYNQYGDDMPIRKHYASMKKWMMYMKEKFMKQYIMTKDKYGDWCVPPEALHLIHSKDSSRQTDGQLIATAYYYKLLSYMQRFAGMQQLPEDAAYFGKLSDSIRIAFQEKFYRPALKQYSNNTVTANLLPLYFGICPDSLRSAVFEKIRHKVHVENHDHISTGLIGSQWLMRGLTEYGYPELAYTIASNNTYPSWGYMAANGATTIWELWNGNTADPGMNSQNHVMLLGDLITWFYENLAGIRSHKSEVGFKKVIMKPTIPAGLKEVKAAYESMHGSIASHWKNTESKFEWHITIPANSSAQVYIPATAVEEITENGKPLTAYNYISIGKLEKGLLQINIPSGTYHFVRNKPFKQGIVKDEFIFERASFPESHAATIAETPSGLIAAWFGGTKEGNKDVCIYTSHLRNGQWTTPNMVADGVLNDSTRYPTYNPVLYYADNGELLLFYKIGPNVAGWTGWMMRSKDHGYTWSKREALPEGFLGPIKNKPVMINGVLMCPSSTEKNGWKAHIEMTRDYGKTWTKTEALNDANPTQAIQPSILQYKDGRLQLLCRSRNTTLNETWSHDGGKTWSPMQASPLPNNNSGTDAVTLQDGRQLLVYNHLLPTNSWVKGKGPRTPLNVSITNNGKTWYAALILEDSPISQYSYPSVIQTKDGLVHIVYTWRRERIKHVVVDPSKLTLQEIVNKQWPGAHESDATTSDD
;
A
#
# COMPACT_ATOMS: atom_id res chain seq x y z
N MET A 1 17.87 -51.13 -23.16
CA MET A 1 16.86 -51.40 -22.11
C MET A 1 16.97 -50.42 -20.92
N ARG A 2 18.15 -50.22 -20.32
CA ARG A 2 18.35 -49.25 -19.21
C ARG A 2 18.02 -47.79 -19.54
N THR A 3 18.37 -47.31 -20.74
CA THR A 3 18.01 -45.96 -21.23
C THR A 3 16.50 -45.79 -21.44
N PHE A 4 15.77 -46.85 -21.80
CA PHE A 4 14.32 -46.82 -21.97
C PHE A 4 13.59 -46.75 -20.61
N PHE A 5 14.10 -47.46 -19.59
CA PHE A 5 13.60 -47.36 -18.22
C PHE A 5 13.91 -46.02 -17.55
N SER A 6 15.07 -45.41 -17.82
CA SER A 6 15.38 -44.06 -17.36
C SER A 6 14.50 -43.00 -18.03
N LEU A 7 14.19 -43.15 -19.33
CA LEU A 7 13.26 -42.27 -20.03
C LEU A 7 11.82 -42.43 -19.50
N LEU A 8 11.37 -43.67 -19.25
CA LEU A 8 10.07 -43.95 -18.64
C LEU A 8 9.98 -43.42 -17.21
N ALA A 9 11.02 -43.56 -16.39
CA ALA A 9 11.03 -43.04 -15.02
C ALA A 9 11.01 -41.50 -14.99
N VAL A 10 11.71 -40.84 -15.92
CA VAL A 10 11.66 -39.38 -16.08
C VAL A 10 10.28 -38.93 -16.60
N LEU A 11 9.67 -39.64 -17.56
CA LEU A 11 8.32 -39.37 -18.04
C LEU A 11 7.24 -39.61 -16.96
N PHE A 12 7.36 -40.65 -16.14
CA PHE A 12 6.45 -40.92 -15.01
C PHE A 12 6.61 -39.90 -13.88
N SER A 13 7.83 -39.45 -13.58
CA SER A 13 8.07 -38.39 -12.59
C SER A 13 7.59 -37.01 -13.07
N LEU A 14 7.67 -36.71 -14.38
CA LEU A 14 7.08 -35.52 -14.99
C LEU A 14 5.53 -35.60 -15.01
N GLN A 15 4.93 -36.77 -15.29
CA GLN A 15 3.47 -36.95 -15.25
C GLN A 15 2.89 -36.80 -13.83
N LEU A 16 3.57 -37.34 -12.80
CA LEU A 16 3.16 -37.15 -11.40
C LEU A 16 3.26 -35.69 -10.93
N SER A 17 4.13 -34.87 -11.55
CA SER A 17 4.31 -33.46 -11.21
C SER A 17 3.27 -32.52 -11.87
N ALA A 18 2.57 -32.97 -12.91
CA ALA A 18 1.57 -32.18 -13.64
C ALA A 18 0.15 -32.28 -13.05
N GLN A 19 -0.15 -33.38 -12.34
CA GLN A 19 -1.51 -33.67 -11.87
C GLN A 19 -1.96 -32.70 -10.76
N ALA A 20 -3.24 -32.29 -10.80
CA ALA A 20 -3.81 -31.46 -9.75
C ALA A 20 -3.72 -32.16 -8.37
N ARG A 21 -3.55 -31.39 -7.29
CA ARG A 21 -3.58 -31.91 -5.92
C ARG A 21 -4.28 -30.94 -4.97
N LEU A 22 -4.82 -31.48 -3.88
CA LEU A 22 -5.35 -30.68 -2.78
C LEU A 22 -4.23 -30.30 -1.82
N GLN A 23 -4.36 -29.14 -1.19
CA GLN A 23 -3.53 -28.73 -0.06
C GLN A 23 -4.31 -27.82 0.89
N GLN A 24 -3.71 -27.50 2.05
CA GLN A 24 -4.24 -26.51 2.98
C GLN A 24 -5.71 -26.77 3.37
N LEU A 25 -6.03 -28.01 3.76
CA LEU A 25 -7.34 -28.32 4.34
C LEU A 25 -7.49 -27.53 5.65
N ARG A 26 -8.58 -26.76 5.75
CA ARG A 26 -8.88 -25.92 6.90
C ARG A 26 -10.29 -26.18 7.39
N CYS A 27 -10.44 -26.24 8.72
CA CYS A 27 -11.72 -26.25 9.43
C CYS A 27 -11.80 -24.93 10.22
N GLU A 28 -12.84 -24.12 10.00
CA GLU A 28 -12.93 -22.75 10.52
C GLU A 28 -11.65 -21.92 10.27
N MET A 29 -11.12 -22.03 9.04
CA MET A 29 -9.87 -21.37 8.60
C MET A 29 -8.60 -21.77 9.38
N LEU A 30 -8.65 -22.81 10.23
CA LEU A 30 -7.52 -23.36 10.98
C LEU A 30 -7.09 -24.71 10.43
N SER A 31 -5.79 -25.02 10.53
CA SER A 31 -5.27 -26.35 10.22
C SER A 31 -5.37 -27.24 11.46
N ASN A 32 -6.04 -28.38 11.34
CA ASN A 32 -6.26 -29.36 12.41
C ASN A 32 -6.65 -28.74 13.77
N PRO A 33 -7.68 -27.88 13.83
CA PRO A 33 -7.98 -27.12 15.04
C PRO A 33 -8.38 -28.03 16.22
N GLN A 34 -7.98 -27.60 17.41
CA GLN A 34 -8.25 -28.30 18.65
C GLN A 34 -9.34 -27.60 19.45
N GLY A 35 -10.39 -28.32 19.80
CA GLY A 35 -11.45 -27.84 20.67
C GLY A 35 -12.30 -26.70 20.12
N ILE A 36 -12.77 -26.78 18.87
CA ILE A 36 -13.67 -25.76 18.30
C ILE A 36 -15.09 -25.88 18.88
N ASP A 37 -15.73 -24.75 19.15
CA ASP A 37 -17.12 -24.70 19.66
C ASP A 37 -18.16 -24.32 18.59
N VAL A 38 -17.81 -24.50 17.31
CA VAL A 38 -18.73 -24.29 16.19
C VAL A 38 -19.45 -25.61 15.90
N ALA A 39 -20.77 -25.65 16.14
CA ALA A 39 -21.59 -26.85 15.96
C ALA A 39 -21.68 -27.31 14.48
N GLN A 40 -21.60 -26.36 13.54
CA GLN A 40 -21.58 -26.61 12.10
C GLN A 40 -20.32 -25.99 11.49
N PRO A 41 -19.15 -26.60 11.68
CA PRO A 41 -17.89 -26.02 11.23
C PRO A 41 -17.83 -25.94 9.69
N ARG A 42 -17.03 -25.01 9.19
CA ARG A 42 -16.83 -24.76 7.76
C ARG A 42 -15.51 -25.35 7.29
N PHE A 43 -15.55 -26.09 6.20
CA PHE A 43 -14.38 -26.68 5.55
C PHE A 43 -13.95 -25.89 4.33
N SER A 44 -12.62 -25.76 4.15
CA SER A 44 -12.01 -25.14 2.98
C SER A 44 -10.79 -25.95 2.53
N TRP A 45 -10.48 -25.89 1.24
CA TRP A 45 -9.31 -26.53 0.65
C TRP A 45 -8.82 -25.75 -0.57
N GLN A 46 -7.52 -25.84 -0.84
CA GLN A 46 -6.92 -25.29 -2.06
C GLN A 46 -6.72 -26.40 -3.08
N LEU A 47 -6.94 -26.07 -4.35
CA LEU A 47 -6.54 -26.89 -5.48
C LEU A 47 -5.29 -26.27 -6.09
N ILE A 48 -4.27 -27.07 -6.40
CA ILE A 48 -3.05 -26.59 -7.06
C ILE A 48 -2.69 -27.51 -8.22
N SER A 49 -2.13 -26.93 -9.27
CA SER A 49 -1.66 -27.63 -10.46
C SER A 49 -0.65 -26.77 -11.22
N GLN A 50 0.23 -27.41 -12.00
CA GLN A 50 1.09 -26.73 -12.98
C GLN A 50 0.39 -26.57 -14.34
N GLU A 51 -0.72 -27.27 -14.58
CA GLU A 51 -1.51 -27.11 -15.78
C GLU A 51 -2.34 -25.82 -15.75
N ARG A 52 -2.58 -25.25 -16.94
CA ARG A 52 -3.52 -24.15 -17.11
C ARG A 52 -4.97 -24.66 -17.16
N ASN A 53 -5.89 -23.77 -16.79
CA ASN A 53 -7.32 -24.01 -16.85
C ASN A 53 -7.78 -25.25 -16.06
N VAL A 54 -7.25 -25.40 -14.85
CA VAL A 54 -7.73 -26.41 -13.89
C VAL A 54 -8.83 -25.79 -13.05
N GLN A 55 -10.01 -26.40 -13.07
CA GLN A 55 -11.19 -26.00 -12.32
C GLN A 55 -11.82 -27.21 -11.63
N GLN A 56 -12.28 -27.03 -10.40
CA GLN A 56 -13.09 -28.03 -9.71
C GLN A 56 -14.49 -28.09 -10.32
N THR A 57 -14.95 -29.28 -10.69
CA THR A 57 -16.30 -29.50 -11.22
C THR A 57 -17.24 -30.11 -10.17
N HIS A 58 -16.71 -30.93 -9.27
CA HIS A 58 -17.46 -31.56 -8.19
C HIS A 58 -16.59 -31.71 -6.95
N TYR A 59 -17.22 -31.86 -5.78
CA TYR A 59 -16.55 -32.27 -4.55
C TYR A 59 -17.39 -33.24 -3.73
N GLN A 60 -16.75 -33.94 -2.80
CA GLN A 60 -17.39 -34.75 -1.76
C GLN A 60 -16.58 -34.64 -0.47
N VAL A 61 -17.26 -34.39 0.64
CA VAL A 61 -16.67 -34.35 1.98
C VAL A 61 -17.17 -35.56 2.76
N LEU A 62 -16.23 -36.32 3.32
CA LEU A 62 -16.46 -37.44 4.21
C LEU A 62 -15.98 -37.06 5.60
N VAL A 63 -16.78 -37.27 6.64
CA VAL A 63 -16.40 -37.09 8.05
C VAL A 63 -16.68 -38.39 8.80
N SER A 64 -15.74 -38.78 9.65
CA SER A 64 -15.79 -40.00 10.43
C SER A 64 -15.31 -39.80 11.86
N SER A 65 -15.83 -40.62 12.78
CA SER A 65 -15.42 -40.66 14.18
C SER A 65 -14.04 -41.30 14.40
N SER A 66 -13.50 -42.02 13.41
CA SER A 66 -12.19 -42.68 13.52
C SER A 66 -11.36 -42.60 12.24
N LYS A 67 -10.03 -42.56 12.42
CA LYS A 67 -9.08 -42.53 11.30
C LYS A 67 -9.18 -43.79 10.42
N ALA A 68 -9.41 -44.95 11.04
CA ALA A 68 -9.54 -46.23 10.33
C ALA A 68 -10.79 -46.29 9.45
N ALA A 69 -11.94 -45.84 9.98
CA ALA A 69 -13.17 -45.76 9.19
C ALA A 69 -13.03 -44.80 7.99
N LEU A 70 -12.46 -43.61 8.20
CA LEU A 70 -12.19 -42.67 7.10
C LEU A 70 -11.23 -43.24 6.04
N ALA A 71 -10.19 -43.97 6.46
CA ALA A 71 -9.26 -44.63 5.55
C ALA A 71 -9.97 -45.65 4.64
N ALA A 72 -10.96 -46.37 5.18
CA ALA A 72 -11.85 -47.27 4.45
C ALA A 72 -13.01 -46.54 3.72
N ASN A 73 -12.97 -45.21 3.60
CA ASN A 73 -14.04 -44.36 3.04
C ASN A 73 -15.42 -44.54 3.72
N LYS A 74 -15.44 -45.01 4.97
CA LYS A 74 -16.66 -45.06 5.80
C LYS A 74 -16.82 -43.73 6.53
N ALA A 75 -17.93 -43.05 6.25
CA ALA A 75 -18.22 -41.71 6.75
C ALA A 75 -19.44 -41.76 7.69
N ASP A 76 -19.22 -42.32 8.88
CA ASP A 76 -20.24 -42.57 9.91
C ASP A 76 -20.80 -41.30 10.57
N VAL A 77 -20.21 -40.13 10.29
CA VAL A 77 -20.62 -38.84 10.86
C VAL A 77 -21.26 -37.94 9.80
N TRP A 78 -20.63 -37.81 8.63
CA TRP A 78 -21.20 -37.06 7.51
C TRP A 78 -20.65 -37.49 6.16
N ASN A 79 -21.51 -37.58 5.16
CA ASN A 79 -21.14 -37.70 3.76
C ASN A 79 -21.95 -36.67 2.95
N SER A 80 -21.29 -35.71 2.33
CA SER A 80 -21.99 -34.70 1.52
C SER A 80 -22.60 -35.27 0.23
N GLY A 81 -22.23 -36.50 -0.15
CA GLY A 81 -22.40 -36.99 -1.51
C GLY A 81 -21.52 -36.24 -2.51
N LYS A 82 -21.60 -36.62 -3.79
CA LYS A 82 -20.92 -35.90 -4.88
C LYS A 82 -21.73 -34.66 -5.24
N VAL A 83 -21.25 -33.50 -4.81
CA VAL A 83 -21.87 -32.20 -5.05
C VAL A 83 -21.28 -31.56 -6.30
N ALA A 84 -22.13 -31.14 -7.23
CA ALA A 84 -21.71 -30.39 -8.41
C ALA A 84 -21.35 -28.95 -8.03
N GLY A 85 -20.23 -28.44 -8.55
CA GLY A 85 -19.81 -27.06 -8.38
C GLY A 85 -18.34 -26.88 -8.02
N SER A 86 -17.92 -25.62 -8.12
CA SER A 86 -16.52 -25.21 -7.96
C SER A 86 -16.23 -24.55 -6.60
N GLN A 87 -17.19 -24.56 -5.67
CA GLN A 87 -17.00 -24.04 -4.33
C GLN A 87 -15.99 -24.92 -3.57
N SER A 88 -15.01 -24.28 -2.94
CA SER A 88 -13.90 -24.95 -2.23
C SER A 88 -13.56 -24.26 -0.91
N ILE A 89 -14.30 -23.20 -0.57
CA ILE A 89 -14.11 -22.41 0.65
C ILE A 89 -15.45 -22.31 1.38
N HIS A 90 -15.38 -22.29 2.70
CA HIS A 90 -16.52 -22.11 3.61
C HIS A 90 -17.67 -23.11 3.44
N ILE A 91 -17.36 -24.37 3.09
CA ILE A 91 -18.35 -25.45 2.98
C ILE A 91 -18.86 -25.82 4.37
N ARG A 92 -20.11 -25.49 4.67
CA ARG A 92 -20.71 -25.76 5.97
C ARG A 92 -20.94 -27.26 6.18
N TYR A 93 -20.54 -27.75 7.34
CA TYR A 93 -20.89 -29.08 7.82
C TYR A 93 -22.40 -29.25 7.92
N ASN A 94 -22.93 -30.36 7.38
CA ASN A 94 -24.35 -30.68 7.40
C ASN A 94 -24.61 -32.16 7.74
N GLY A 95 -23.83 -32.70 8.67
CA GLY A 95 -23.95 -34.09 9.15
C GLY A 95 -24.66 -34.22 10.48
N ALA A 96 -24.46 -35.36 11.14
CA ALA A 96 -24.99 -35.61 12.48
C ALA A 96 -24.47 -34.59 13.50
N ALA A 97 -25.22 -34.34 14.57
CA ALA A 97 -24.78 -33.43 15.63
C ALA A 97 -23.41 -33.86 16.19
N LEU A 98 -22.47 -32.93 16.24
CA LEU A 98 -21.16 -33.17 16.82
C LEU A 98 -21.29 -33.28 18.35
N GLN A 99 -20.38 -34.01 18.98
CA GLN A 99 -20.34 -34.22 20.43
C GLN A 99 -19.24 -33.37 21.06
N SER A 100 -19.43 -32.90 22.29
CA SER A 100 -18.40 -32.17 23.05
C SER A 100 -17.18 -33.05 23.35
N GLY A 101 -15.97 -32.46 23.27
CA GLY A 101 -14.69 -33.13 23.60
C GLY A 101 -14.30 -34.27 22.64
N SER A 102 -14.89 -34.30 21.44
CA SER A 102 -14.72 -35.39 20.47
C SER A 102 -13.74 -35.03 19.38
N ARG A 103 -13.08 -36.05 18.80
CA ARG A 103 -12.20 -35.89 17.64
C ARG A 103 -12.88 -36.48 16.41
N TYR A 104 -12.75 -35.78 15.30
CA TYR A 104 -13.30 -36.15 14.01
C TYR A 104 -12.20 -36.11 12.95
N TYR A 105 -12.32 -36.99 11.96
CA TYR A 105 -11.43 -37.05 10.81
C TYR A 105 -12.26 -36.77 9.57
N TRP A 106 -11.72 -36.01 8.63
CA TRP A 106 -12.43 -35.67 7.41
C TRP A 106 -11.54 -35.82 6.17
N LYS A 107 -12.18 -36.08 5.03
CA LYS A 107 -11.55 -36.27 3.73
C LYS A 107 -12.32 -35.49 2.67
N VAL A 108 -11.59 -34.81 1.80
CA VAL A 108 -12.13 -34.18 0.60
C VAL A 108 -11.78 -35.06 -0.60
N LEU A 109 -12.74 -35.26 -1.48
CA LEU A 109 -12.57 -35.75 -2.84
C LEU A 109 -13.00 -34.64 -3.79
N ALA A 110 -12.14 -34.21 -4.71
CA ALA A 110 -12.45 -33.16 -5.67
C ALA A 110 -12.18 -33.62 -7.10
N TRP A 111 -13.15 -33.43 -7.99
CA TRP A 111 -13.02 -33.71 -9.42
C TRP A 111 -12.69 -32.44 -10.17
N THR A 112 -11.88 -32.55 -11.22
CA THR A 112 -11.49 -31.40 -12.05
C THR A 112 -11.97 -31.59 -13.49
N ASN A 113 -11.92 -30.52 -14.28
CA ASN A 113 -12.16 -30.59 -15.72
C ASN A 113 -11.03 -31.30 -16.51
N LYS A 114 -9.93 -31.69 -15.84
CA LYS A 114 -8.78 -32.39 -16.46
C LYS A 114 -8.76 -33.89 -16.20
N SER A 115 -9.52 -34.38 -15.20
CA SER A 115 -9.49 -35.77 -14.79
C SER A 115 -10.86 -36.21 -14.26
N SER A 116 -11.30 -37.40 -14.69
CA SER A 116 -12.48 -38.09 -14.15
C SER A 116 -12.24 -38.73 -12.78
N ASN A 117 -10.99 -38.94 -12.39
CA ASN A 117 -10.61 -39.41 -11.05
C ASN A 117 -10.49 -38.23 -10.07
N PRO A 118 -11.00 -38.37 -8.82
CA PRO A 118 -10.88 -37.33 -7.83
C PRO A 118 -9.48 -37.26 -7.25
N VAL A 119 -9.04 -36.05 -6.93
CA VAL A 119 -7.91 -35.80 -6.03
C VAL A 119 -8.41 -35.83 -4.59
N THR A 120 -7.62 -36.39 -3.67
CA THR A 120 -8.09 -36.58 -2.28
C THR A 120 -7.06 -36.12 -1.26
N LEU A 121 -7.53 -35.61 -0.13
CA LEU A 121 -6.69 -35.27 1.03
C LEU A 121 -7.52 -35.36 2.32
N SER A 122 -6.89 -35.78 3.42
CA SER A 122 -7.53 -35.94 4.73
C SER A 122 -6.91 -35.02 5.77
N SER A 123 -7.71 -34.67 6.77
CA SER A 123 -7.34 -33.82 7.92
C SER A 123 -8.20 -34.23 9.13
N GLU A 124 -7.98 -33.62 10.28
CA GLU A 124 -8.74 -33.86 11.50
C GLU A 124 -9.19 -32.54 12.14
N PHE A 125 -10.12 -32.61 13.08
CA PHE A 125 -10.44 -31.51 13.99
C PHE A 125 -10.99 -32.12 15.29
N SER A 126 -11.02 -31.33 16.36
CA SER A 126 -11.75 -31.72 17.57
C SER A 126 -12.66 -30.61 18.05
N THR A 127 -13.75 -31.01 18.67
CA THR A 127 -14.74 -30.11 19.27
C THR A 127 -14.37 -29.81 20.72
N GLY A 128 -14.70 -28.60 21.15
CA GLY A 128 -14.56 -28.17 22.52
C GLY A 128 -15.76 -28.62 23.35
N LEU A 129 -16.16 -27.80 24.32
CA LEU A 129 -17.25 -28.02 25.24
C LEU A 129 -18.39 -27.07 24.88
N PHE A 130 -19.42 -27.57 24.20
CA PHE A 130 -20.49 -26.74 23.65
C PHE A 130 -21.39 -26.10 24.70
N GLN A 131 -21.61 -26.78 25.83
CA GLN A 131 -22.51 -26.31 26.89
C GLN A 131 -21.72 -26.07 28.18
N SER A 132 -22.19 -25.11 28.99
CA SER A 132 -21.61 -24.87 30.32
C SER A 132 -21.67 -26.12 31.21
N SER A 133 -22.71 -26.96 31.05
CA SER A 133 -22.87 -28.24 31.75
C SER A 133 -21.82 -29.29 31.38
N ASP A 134 -21.11 -29.13 30.26
CA ASP A 134 -20.02 -30.03 29.87
C ASP A 134 -18.75 -29.79 30.72
N TRP A 135 -18.68 -28.64 31.40
CA TRP A 135 -17.69 -28.35 32.41
C TRP A 135 -18.11 -28.95 33.76
N LYS A 136 -17.28 -29.87 34.27
CA LYS A 136 -17.41 -30.46 35.60
C LYS A 136 -16.46 -29.82 36.61
N ALA A 137 -15.47 -29.09 36.10
CA ALA A 137 -14.49 -28.39 36.89
C ALA A 137 -15.08 -27.16 37.60
N LYS A 138 -14.48 -26.76 38.71
CA LYS A 138 -14.85 -25.56 39.47
C LYS A 138 -13.79 -24.48 39.28
N TRP A 139 -14.23 -23.22 39.34
CA TRP A 139 -13.31 -22.08 39.37
C TRP A 139 -12.56 -22.06 40.69
N ILE A 140 -11.23 -21.99 40.61
CA ILE A 140 -10.34 -21.92 41.77
C ILE A 140 -9.36 -20.76 41.66
N GLY A 141 -8.94 -20.19 42.78
CA GLY A 141 -8.02 -19.05 42.77
C GLY A 141 -7.70 -18.48 44.15
N TYR A 142 -7.18 -17.26 44.14
CA TYR A 142 -6.89 -16.45 45.33
C TYR A 142 -7.32 -15.00 45.04
N ASP A 143 -8.59 -14.70 45.34
CA ASP A 143 -9.30 -13.47 44.98
C ASP A 143 -8.99 -12.28 45.92
N GLN A 144 -7.73 -12.11 46.29
CA GLN A 144 -7.25 -10.98 47.08
C GLN A 144 -5.78 -10.68 46.79
N ALA A 145 -5.32 -9.50 47.21
CA ALA A 145 -3.91 -9.12 47.18
C ALA A 145 -3.17 -9.74 48.39
N SER A 146 -1.90 -10.14 48.21
CA SER A 146 -1.03 -10.51 49.34
C SER A 146 -0.45 -9.26 50.02
N PRO A 147 0.10 -9.36 51.25
CA PRO A 147 0.63 -8.20 51.97
C PRO A 147 1.75 -7.41 51.26
N TRP A 148 2.44 -8.03 50.30
CA TRP A 148 3.49 -7.41 49.47
C TRP A 148 3.02 -6.95 48.09
N ASP A 149 1.76 -7.20 47.74
CA ASP A 149 1.16 -6.73 46.50
C ASP A 149 0.64 -5.28 46.69
N SER A 150 0.48 -4.55 45.59
CA SER A 150 -0.11 -3.20 45.57
C SER A 150 -1.26 -3.14 44.58
N ILE A 151 -2.40 -2.64 45.02
CA ILE A 151 -3.59 -2.37 44.18
C ILE A 151 -3.80 -0.87 43.93
N SER A 152 -2.71 -0.10 43.92
CA SER A 152 -2.71 1.33 43.59
C SER A 152 -2.70 1.56 42.07
N GLN A 153 -2.61 2.83 41.64
CA GLN A 153 -2.35 3.18 40.24
C GLN A 153 -1.12 2.42 39.69
N TRP A 154 -0.13 2.16 40.53
CA TRP A 154 1.07 1.41 40.18
C TRP A 154 0.94 -0.04 40.64
N SER A 155 -0.06 -0.73 40.07
CA SER A 155 -0.45 -2.04 40.57
C SER A 155 0.67 -3.06 40.39
N ARG A 156 0.94 -3.79 41.47
CA ARG A 156 1.97 -4.83 41.57
C ARG A 156 1.33 -6.07 42.17
N LEU A 157 0.98 -7.04 41.32
CA LEU A 157 0.34 -8.29 41.74
C LEU A 157 1.20 -9.48 41.34
N SER A 158 1.57 -10.30 42.32
CA SER A 158 2.39 -11.52 42.14
C SER A 158 1.62 -12.59 41.35
N ALA A 159 2.31 -13.42 40.56
CA ALA A 159 1.65 -14.51 39.83
C ALA A 159 1.06 -15.57 40.80
N ARG A 160 0.02 -16.28 40.35
CA ARG A 160 -0.62 -17.36 41.12
C ARG A 160 -0.15 -18.72 40.59
N TYR A 161 0.45 -19.55 41.44
CA TYR A 161 0.94 -20.88 41.07
C TYR A 161 -0.02 -21.94 41.61
N LEU A 162 -0.53 -22.81 40.74
CA LEU A 162 -1.48 -23.86 41.10
C LEU A 162 -0.98 -25.21 40.62
N ARG A 163 -1.08 -26.27 41.43
CA ARG A 163 -0.70 -27.63 41.03
C ARG A 163 -1.63 -28.71 41.58
N LYS A 164 -1.72 -29.83 40.87
CA LYS A 164 -2.36 -31.07 41.33
C LYS A 164 -1.55 -32.28 40.87
N SER A 165 -1.35 -33.23 41.78
CA SER A 165 -0.82 -34.56 41.45
C SER A 165 -1.98 -35.54 41.27
N PHE A 166 -1.85 -36.47 40.34
CA PHE A 166 -2.87 -37.48 40.04
C PHE A 166 -2.23 -38.74 39.45
N SER A 167 -2.97 -39.85 39.44
CA SER A 167 -2.51 -41.10 38.82
C SER A 167 -3.31 -41.40 37.55
N ALA A 168 -2.63 -41.81 36.48
CA ALA A 168 -3.25 -42.31 35.25
C ALA A 168 -3.07 -43.84 35.15
N LYS A 169 -4.10 -44.54 34.67
CA LYS A 169 -4.05 -45.99 34.47
C LYS A 169 -3.14 -46.36 33.27
N PRO A 170 -2.69 -47.62 33.15
CA PRO A 170 -2.09 -48.12 31.90
C PRO A 170 -3.05 -48.01 30.71
N ALA A 171 -2.53 -48.17 29.49
CA ALA A 171 -3.30 -48.14 28.24
C ALA A 171 -4.08 -46.84 27.98
N LEU A 172 -3.51 -45.69 28.38
CA LEU A 172 -4.02 -44.37 28.01
C LEU A 172 -4.00 -44.23 26.47
N LYS A 173 -5.17 -43.98 25.88
CA LYS A 173 -5.37 -43.81 24.45
C LYS A 173 -5.31 -42.34 24.03
N ARG A 174 -5.90 -41.45 24.84
CA ARG A 174 -6.01 -40.02 24.54
C ARG A 174 -6.10 -39.22 25.84
N ALA A 175 -5.47 -38.05 25.88
CA ALA A 175 -5.65 -37.08 26.94
C ALA A 175 -5.83 -35.67 26.37
N THR A 176 -6.91 -35.00 26.77
CA THR A 176 -7.25 -33.65 26.31
C THR A 176 -7.47 -32.75 27.52
N VAL A 177 -6.84 -31.58 27.53
CA VAL A 177 -7.07 -30.56 28.56
C VAL A 177 -7.79 -29.36 27.95
N HIS A 178 -8.84 -28.91 28.62
CA HIS A 178 -9.50 -27.62 28.40
C HIS A 178 -9.15 -26.69 29.56
N ILE A 179 -8.67 -25.47 29.25
CA ILE A 179 -8.15 -24.54 30.26
C ILE A 179 -8.61 -23.11 29.98
N ALA A 180 -9.17 -22.46 31.00
CA ALA A 180 -9.42 -21.03 31.05
C ALA A 180 -8.65 -20.44 32.25
N GLY A 181 -7.53 -19.77 31.96
CA GLY A 181 -6.77 -19.02 32.97
C GLY A 181 -7.03 -17.53 32.82
N MET A 182 -7.69 -16.91 33.81
CA MET A 182 -8.06 -15.50 33.76
C MET A 182 -6.86 -14.60 33.99
N GLY A 183 -6.74 -13.58 33.16
CA GLY A 183 -5.51 -12.82 32.96
C GLY A 183 -4.71 -13.47 31.84
N MET A 184 -3.68 -14.23 32.20
CA MET A 184 -2.90 -15.05 31.29
C MET A 184 -2.47 -16.34 31.99
N TYR A 185 -2.11 -17.40 31.26
CA TYR A 185 -1.60 -18.64 31.85
C TYR A 185 -0.40 -19.25 31.12
N GLU A 186 0.39 -20.00 31.87
CA GLU A 186 1.27 -21.05 31.35
C GLU A 186 0.92 -22.40 31.98
N LEU A 187 0.76 -23.42 31.15
CA LEU A 187 0.42 -24.78 31.55
C LEU A 187 1.64 -25.70 31.48
N TYR A 188 1.82 -26.52 32.51
CA TYR A 188 2.90 -27.49 32.63
C TYR A 188 2.35 -28.86 33.01
N ILE A 189 2.90 -29.92 32.42
CA ILE A 189 2.65 -31.30 32.82
C ILE A 189 3.99 -32.02 32.92
N ASN A 190 4.25 -32.66 34.07
CA ASN A 190 5.45 -33.44 34.32
C ASN A 190 6.77 -32.70 33.98
N GLY A 191 6.88 -31.44 34.37
CA GLY A 191 8.07 -30.61 34.11
C GLY A 191 8.13 -29.94 32.73
N LYS A 192 7.20 -30.23 31.80
CA LYS A 192 7.20 -29.67 30.44
C LYS A 192 6.08 -28.65 30.25
N LYS A 193 6.40 -27.49 29.66
CA LYS A 193 5.40 -26.51 29.21
C LYS A 193 4.56 -27.13 28.08
N ILE A 194 3.24 -26.93 28.12
CA ILE A 194 2.29 -27.41 27.11
C ILE A 194 2.04 -26.31 26.07
N GLY A 195 2.32 -26.66 24.81
CA GLY A 195 2.21 -25.77 23.67
C GLY A 195 3.31 -24.70 23.63
N ASN A 196 3.30 -23.90 22.57
CA ASN A 196 4.28 -22.83 22.30
C ASN A 196 3.66 -21.42 22.43
N GLN A 197 2.39 -21.34 22.82
CA GLN A 197 1.70 -20.09 23.06
C GLN A 197 2.30 -19.32 24.23
N VAL A 198 2.19 -18.01 24.13
CA VAL A 198 2.53 -17.03 25.17
C VAL A 198 1.35 -16.07 25.32
N LEU A 199 1.25 -15.42 26.49
CA LEU A 199 0.21 -14.43 26.75
C LEU A 199 -1.23 -14.96 26.51
N ALA A 200 -1.46 -16.27 26.70
CA ALA A 200 -2.74 -16.92 26.44
C ALA A 200 -3.67 -16.86 27.67
N PRO A 201 -5.01 -16.83 27.49
CA PRO A 201 -5.72 -16.75 26.21
C PRO A 201 -5.73 -15.31 25.66
N ASN A 202 -6.20 -15.14 24.42
CA ASN A 202 -6.37 -13.81 23.83
C ASN A 202 -7.35 -12.94 24.66
N PRO A 203 -7.14 -11.62 24.75
CA PRO A 203 -7.99 -10.74 25.55
C PRO A 203 -9.39 -10.54 24.93
N THR A 204 -10.39 -10.40 25.78
CA THR A 204 -11.81 -10.11 25.45
C THR A 204 -12.39 -9.16 26.50
N ASP A 205 -13.62 -8.68 26.31
CA ASP A 205 -14.40 -8.17 27.44
C ASP A 205 -14.82 -9.35 28.31
N TYR A 206 -14.13 -9.55 29.43
CA TYR A 206 -14.33 -10.71 30.31
C TYR A 206 -15.71 -10.75 30.99
N ARG A 207 -16.49 -9.67 30.91
CA ARG A 207 -17.91 -9.65 31.35
C ARG A 207 -18.84 -10.31 30.34
N LYS A 208 -18.37 -10.52 29.12
CA LYS A 208 -19.15 -11.01 27.98
C LYS A 208 -18.65 -12.37 27.52
N THR A 209 -17.34 -12.49 27.34
CA THR A 209 -16.70 -13.71 26.82
C THR A 209 -15.46 -14.07 27.63
N VAL A 210 -15.38 -15.34 28.01
CA VAL A 210 -14.23 -15.97 28.67
C VAL A 210 -13.67 -17.02 27.72
N LEU A 211 -12.50 -16.76 27.15
CA LEU A 211 -11.86 -17.71 26.25
C LEU A 211 -11.21 -18.86 27.01
N TYR A 212 -11.35 -20.07 26.48
CA TYR A 212 -10.57 -21.23 26.90
C TYR A 212 -9.82 -21.84 25.71
N ASN A 213 -8.72 -22.53 25.99
CA ASN A 213 -7.95 -23.26 25.00
C ASN A 213 -8.02 -24.77 25.25
N THR A 214 -7.82 -25.53 24.18
CA THR A 214 -7.81 -26.99 24.22
C THR A 214 -6.46 -27.50 23.74
N HIS A 215 -5.87 -28.45 24.47
CA HIS A 215 -4.59 -29.07 24.11
C HIS A 215 -4.70 -30.60 24.16
N ASP A 216 -4.19 -31.27 23.13
CA ASP A 216 -3.83 -32.69 23.21
C ASP A 216 -2.55 -32.84 24.06
N VAL A 217 -2.68 -33.52 25.19
CA VAL A 217 -1.59 -33.75 26.16
C VAL A 217 -1.28 -35.24 26.31
N THR A 218 -1.72 -36.07 25.36
CA THR A 218 -1.55 -37.53 25.41
C THR A 218 -0.10 -37.93 25.62
N THR A 219 0.83 -37.29 24.91
CA THR A 219 2.27 -37.60 24.97
C THR A 219 3.00 -36.97 26.16
N ALA A 220 2.35 -36.07 26.91
CA ALA A 220 2.91 -35.44 28.10
C ALA A 220 2.68 -36.27 29.38
N LEU A 221 1.80 -37.27 29.32
CA LEU A 221 1.41 -38.12 30.44
C LEU A 221 2.09 -39.50 30.39
N LYS A 222 2.18 -40.13 31.54
CA LYS A 222 2.66 -41.51 31.72
C LYS A 222 1.71 -42.31 32.60
N ALA A 223 1.80 -43.63 32.56
CA ALA A 223 1.11 -44.47 33.54
C ALA A 223 1.64 -44.19 34.97
N GLY A 224 0.76 -44.27 35.96
CA GLY A 224 1.06 -43.95 37.35
C GLY A 224 1.05 -42.44 37.63
N ASN A 225 1.96 -41.99 38.48
CA ASN A 225 1.93 -40.63 39.04
C ASN A 225 2.34 -39.55 38.02
N ASN A 226 1.48 -38.55 37.90
CA ASN A 226 1.66 -37.35 37.08
C ASN A 226 1.39 -36.10 37.92
N ALA A 227 1.91 -34.96 37.46
CA ALA A 227 1.52 -33.66 37.99
C ALA A 227 1.19 -32.69 36.86
N ILE A 228 0.20 -31.84 37.13
CA ILE A 228 -0.19 -30.70 36.32
C ILE A 228 0.03 -29.43 37.14
N GLY A 229 0.62 -28.41 36.52
CA GLY A 229 0.91 -27.13 37.12
C GLY A 229 0.49 -25.99 36.20
N VAL A 230 -0.05 -24.92 36.77
CA VAL A 230 -0.47 -23.72 36.04
C VAL A 230 0.08 -22.49 36.77
N VAL A 231 0.64 -21.56 36.00
CA VAL A 231 0.98 -20.22 36.50
C VAL A 231 0.02 -19.24 35.87
N LEU A 232 -0.61 -18.38 36.67
CA LEU A 232 -1.51 -17.32 36.21
C LEU A 232 -0.84 -15.95 36.35
N GLY A 233 -0.84 -15.20 35.25
CA GLY A 233 -0.49 -13.79 35.19
C GLY A 233 -1.73 -12.89 35.20
N ASN A 234 -1.50 -11.60 35.37
CA ASN A 234 -2.54 -10.58 35.55
C ASN A 234 -3.27 -10.25 34.25
N GLY A 235 -2.52 -10.13 33.14
CA GLY A 235 -3.04 -9.72 31.85
C GLY A 235 -3.90 -8.46 31.93
N ARG A 236 -4.98 -8.41 31.15
CA ARG A 236 -5.98 -7.33 31.23
C ARG A 236 -7.12 -7.60 32.20
N PHE A 237 -7.19 -8.82 32.74
CA PHE A 237 -8.23 -9.21 33.69
C PHE A 237 -8.08 -8.45 35.01
N PHE A 238 -6.85 -8.40 35.53
CA PHE A 238 -6.47 -7.49 36.60
C PHE A 238 -5.84 -6.24 35.98
N THR A 239 -6.51 -5.09 36.12
CA THR A 239 -6.10 -3.87 35.40
C THR A 239 -4.70 -3.38 35.77
N MET A 240 -4.03 -2.77 34.79
CA MET A 240 -2.67 -2.23 34.92
C MET A 240 -2.56 -0.95 35.75
N ARG A 241 -3.69 -0.28 35.96
CA ARG A 241 -3.81 1.01 36.67
C ARG A 241 -4.99 0.93 37.64
N GLN A 242 -4.89 0.05 38.64
CA GLN A 242 -5.95 -0.17 39.62
C GLN A 242 -6.28 1.13 40.38
N ASN A 243 -7.55 1.34 40.70
CA ASN A 243 -8.04 2.51 41.44
C ASN A 243 -7.69 3.88 40.82
N TYR A 244 -7.21 3.91 39.58
CA TYR A 244 -6.96 5.13 38.82
C TYR A 244 -8.08 5.33 37.81
N LYS A 245 -8.76 6.48 37.82
CA LYS A 245 -9.85 6.82 36.88
C LYS A 245 -10.84 5.66 36.68
N THR A 246 -11.38 5.11 37.76
CA THR A 246 -12.26 3.92 37.74
C THR A 246 -13.53 4.07 36.91
N HIS A 247 -13.99 5.31 36.68
CA HIS A 247 -15.08 5.59 35.74
C HIS A 247 -14.69 5.35 34.26
N LYS A 248 -13.39 5.42 33.93
CA LYS A 248 -12.85 5.21 32.58
C LYS A 248 -12.32 3.80 32.36
N HIS A 249 -11.82 3.12 33.39
CA HIS A 249 -11.12 1.84 33.23
C HIS A 249 -11.88 0.70 33.92
N ASN A 250 -12.21 -0.35 33.17
CA ASN A 250 -12.88 -1.53 33.72
C ASN A 250 -11.91 -2.47 34.42
N ASN A 251 -12.29 -2.97 35.60
CA ASN A 251 -11.61 -4.01 36.35
C ASN A 251 -12.46 -5.27 36.44
N PHE A 252 -11.86 -6.44 36.20
CA PHE A 252 -12.58 -7.71 36.10
C PHE A 252 -12.29 -8.66 37.28
N GLY A 253 -11.20 -8.45 38.01
CA GLY A 253 -10.89 -9.19 39.24
C GLY A 253 -9.47 -9.74 39.30
N PHE A 254 -9.27 -10.76 40.14
CA PHE A 254 -7.98 -11.43 40.34
C PHE A 254 -7.84 -12.68 39.46
N PRO A 255 -6.60 -13.06 39.06
CA PRO A 255 -6.37 -14.27 38.26
C PRO A 255 -6.94 -15.53 38.90
N LYS A 256 -7.65 -16.33 38.11
CA LYS A 256 -8.34 -17.57 38.52
C LYS A 256 -8.34 -18.62 37.42
N LEU A 257 -8.51 -19.89 37.79
CA LEU A 257 -8.37 -21.05 36.91
C LEU A 257 -9.66 -21.86 36.83
N LEU A 258 -10.03 -22.23 35.61
CA LEU A 258 -10.91 -23.37 35.32
C LEU A 258 -10.14 -24.36 34.44
N LEU A 259 -10.01 -25.61 34.87
CA LEU A 259 -9.27 -26.64 34.13
C LEU A 259 -9.97 -28.00 34.21
N GLN A 260 -10.13 -28.62 33.06
CA GLN A 260 -10.67 -29.96 32.93
C GLN A 260 -9.77 -30.80 32.02
N LEU A 261 -9.12 -31.83 32.59
CA LEU A 261 -8.35 -32.84 31.85
C LEU A 261 -9.15 -34.14 31.77
N GLN A 262 -9.42 -34.59 30.55
CA GLN A 262 -10.07 -35.85 30.23
C GLN A 262 -9.03 -36.87 29.78
N LEU A 263 -9.01 -38.03 30.42
CA LEU A 263 -8.21 -39.20 30.05
C LEU A 263 -9.13 -40.28 29.50
N GLU A 264 -8.81 -40.80 28.33
CA GLU A 264 -9.55 -41.89 27.69
C GLU A 264 -8.64 -43.10 27.52
N TYR A 265 -9.13 -44.27 27.91
CA TYR A 265 -8.35 -45.51 27.88
C TYR A 265 -8.77 -46.40 26.72
N ALA A 266 -7.93 -47.39 26.41
CA ALA A 266 -8.18 -48.33 25.31
C ALA A 266 -9.48 -49.14 25.46
N ASP A 267 -9.93 -49.37 26.70
CA ASP A 267 -11.18 -50.05 27.05
C ASP A 267 -12.44 -49.16 26.91
N GLY A 268 -12.27 -47.90 26.53
CA GLY A 268 -13.35 -46.91 26.39
C GLY A 268 -13.71 -46.18 27.69
N SER A 269 -13.14 -46.56 28.83
CA SER A 269 -13.35 -45.86 30.10
C SER A 269 -12.71 -44.46 30.08
N LYS A 270 -13.26 -43.55 30.90
CA LYS A 270 -12.79 -42.16 31.04
C LYS A 270 -12.47 -41.81 32.48
N GLN A 271 -11.44 -41.00 32.68
CA GLN A 271 -11.08 -40.41 33.97
C GLN A 271 -10.95 -38.89 33.83
N TRP A 272 -11.34 -38.15 34.87
CA TRP A 272 -11.29 -36.69 34.89
C TRP A 272 -10.33 -36.19 35.96
N VAL A 273 -9.54 -35.18 35.62
CA VAL A 273 -8.74 -34.39 36.57
C VAL A 273 -9.25 -32.96 36.46
N LEU A 274 -9.95 -32.53 37.50
CA LEU A 274 -10.71 -31.27 37.53
C LEU A 274 -10.02 -30.23 38.42
N SER A 275 -10.16 -28.95 38.10
CA SER A 275 -9.93 -27.84 39.05
C SER A 275 -10.99 -27.86 40.15
N ASP A 276 -10.53 -27.93 41.40
CA ASP A 276 -11.30 -28.07 42.62
C ASP A 276 -10.41 -27.76 43.84
N GLU A 277 -10.94 -27.86 45.06
CA GLU A 277 -10.24 -27.54 46.32
C GLU A 277 -9.08 -28.49 46.65
N SER A 278 -8.94 -29.62 45.93
CA SER A 278 -7.78 -30.51 46.11
C SER A 278 -6.50 -29.99 45.47
N TRP A 279 -6.59 -28.92 44.65
CA TRP A 279 -5.41 -28.24 44.13
C TRP A 279 -4.66 -27.51 45.23
N LYS A 280 -3.34 -27.49 45.08
CA LYS A 280 -2.44 -26.68 45.89
C LYS A 280 -2.16 -25.37 45.18
N LEU A 281 -2.13 -24.27 45.93
CA LEU A 281 -1.92 -22.91 45.45
C LEU A 281 -0.78 -22.26 46.22
N ASN A 282 0.00 -21.40 45.56
CA ASN A 282 0.97 -20.52 46.22
C ASN A 282 1.07 -19.19 45.48
N VAL A 283 1.18 -18.09 46.24
CA VAL A 283 1.26 -16.71 45.75
C VAL A 283 2.62 -16.06 46.03
N ASP A 284 3.53 -16.77 46.69
CA ASP A 284 4.87 -16.31 47.04
C ASP A 284 5.96 -16.87 46.10
N GLY A 285 5.65 -16.98 44.80
CA GLY A 285 6.57 -17.55 43.79
C GLY A 285 7.53 -16.52 43.16
N ALA A 286 8.26 -16.96 42.13
CA ALA A 286 9.32 -16.16 41.50
C ALA A 286 8.81 -14.92 40.76
N ILE A 287 7.66 -14.99 40.07
CA ILE A 287 7.10 -13.81 39.38
C ILE A 287 6.37 -12.92 40.40
N ARG A 288 7.02 -11.82 40.79
CA ARG A 288 6.56 -10.89 41.84
C ARG A 288 5.67 -9.78 41.33
N SER A 289 5.78 -9.47 40.06
CA SER A 289 4.92 -8.52 39.36
C SER A 289 4.90 -8.86 37.89
N ASN A 290 3.76 -8.69 37.24
CA ASN A 290 3.66 -8.72 35.80
C ASN A 290 2.54 -7.76 35.39
N ASN A 291 2.93 -6.57 34.95
CA ASN A 291 2.01 -5.50 34.58
C ASN A 291 2.34 -5.11 33.15
N GLU A 292 1.38 -5.25 32.23
CA GLU A 292 1.62 -5.04 30.80
C GLU A 292 2.21 -3.63 30.50
N TYR A 293 1.92 -2.59 31.30
CA TYR A 293 2.56 -1.27 31.14
C TYR A 293 3.91 -1.12 31.84
N ASP A 294 4.09 -1.75 33.01
CA ASP A 294 5.24 -1.47 33.86
C ASP A 294 6.37 -2.49 33.75
N GLY A 295 6.08 -3.71 33.30
CA GLY A 295 7.02 -4.82 33.12
C GLY A 295 6.90 -5.92 34.16
N GLU A 296 7.87 -6.85 34.15
CA GLU A 296 7.90 -8.03 35.02
C GLU A 296 9.06 -7.99 36.02
N GLU A 297 8.76 -8.33 37.27
CA GLU A 297 9.74 -8.51 38.32
C GLU A 297 9.84 -10.00 38.66
N TYR A 298 11.00 -10.59 38.46
CA TYR A 298 11.29 -12.00 38.67
C TYR A 298 12.37 -12.20 39.74
N ASP A 299 12.04 -12.92 40.80
CA ASP A 299 12.96 -13.25 41.90
C ASP A 299 13.26 -14.76 41.93
N ALA A 300 14.39 -15.15 41.34
CA ALA A 300 14.79 -16.56 41.24
C ALA A 300 15.12 -17.18 42.62
N ARG A 301 15.25 -16.40 43.69
CA ARG A 301 15.36 -16.93 45.07
C ARG A 301 14.08 -17.59 45.55
N LYS A 302 12.95 -17.33 44.87
CA LYS A 302 11.61 -17.85 45.20
C LYS A 302 11.13 -18.93 44.23
N GLU A 303 12.02 -19.48 43.41
CA GLU A 303 11.71 -20.65 42.59
C GLU A 303 11.55 -21.91 43.46
N TRP A 304 10.69 -22.82 42.99
CA TRP A 304 10.52 -24.15 43.56
C TRP A 304 10.92 -25.21 42.53
N PRO A 305 12.18 -25.69 42.52
CA PRO A 305 12.61 -26.69 41.56
C PRO A 305 11.69 -27.91 41.53
N GLY A 306 11.28 -28.30 40.33
CA GLY A 306 10.44 -29.48 40.12
C GLY A 306 8.97 -29.34 40.56
N TRP A 307 8.47 -28.16 40.91
CA TRP A 307 7.08 -27.98 41.40
C TRP A 307 5.99 -28.50 40.47
N THR A 308 6.27 -28.58 39.16
CA THR A 308 5.37 -29.13 38.14
C THR A 308 5.54 -30.63 37.90
N THR A 309 6.29 -31.33 38.76
CA THR A 309 6.50 -32.78 38.72
C THR A 309 5.78 -33.49 39.87
N ALA A 310 5.53 -34.79 39.71
CA ALA A 310 4.85 -35.61 40.72
C ALA A 310 5.66 -35.82 42.01
N ALA A 311 7.00 -35.67 41.96
CA ALA A 311 7.87 -35.88 43.12
C ALA A 311 7.92 -34.68 44.08
N PHE A 312 7.34 -33.54 43.72
CA PHE A 312 7.39 -32.33 44.53
C PHE A 312 6.46 -32.39 45.74
N ASP A 313 7.00 -32.14 46.93
CA ASP A 313 6.23 -31.98 48.16
C ASP A 313 5.59 -30.59 48.23
N ALA A 314 4.27 -30.55 48.05
CA ALA A 314 3.45 -29.35 48.16
C ALA A 314 2.64 -29.29 49.47
N SER A 315 3.03 -30.04 50.50
CA SER A 315 2.36 -30.03 51.81
C SER A 315 2.28 -28.63 52.42
N LYS A 316 3.32 -27.81 52.22
CA LYS A 316 3.42 -26.41 52.69
C LYS A 316 2.69 -25.39 51.81
N TRP A 317 2.15 -25.80 50.66
CA TRP A 317 1.33 -24.92 49.83
C TRP A 317 -0.10 -24.90 50.38
N MET A 318 -0.76 -23.75 50.29
CA MET A 318 -2.16 -23.61 50.69
C MET A 318 -3.07 -24.41 49.77
N GLN A 319 -4.27 -24.73 50.23
CA GLN A 319 -5.31 -25.24 49.34
C GLN A 319 -5.83 -24.10 48.45
N ALA A 320 -6.25 -24.44 47.23
CA ALA A 320 -6.89 -23.48 46.35
C ALA A 320 -8.34 -23.23 46.81
N ASN A 321 -8.76 -21.96 46.84
CA ASN A 321 -10.12 -21.60 47.20
C ASN A 321 -11.05 -21.75 46.00
N LEU A 322 -12.30 -22.15 46.22
CA LEU A 322 -13.36 -21.90 45.25
C LEU A 322 -13.56 -20.39 45.13
N VAL A 323 -13.69 -19.90 43.90
CA VAL A 323 -13.90 -18.48 43.61
C VAL A 323 -15.08 -18.28 42.67
N THR A 324 -15.64 -17.07 42.68
CA THR A 324 -16.73 -16.72 41.77
C THR A 324 -16.25 -16.79 40.32
N ALA A 325 -17.07 -17.42 39.47
CA ALA A 325 -16.86 -17.45 38.03
C ALA A 325 -16.86 -16.02 37.46
N PRO A 326 -16.07 -15.72 36.41
CA PRO A 326 -16.25 -14.47 35.68
C PRO A 326 -17.65 -14.40 35.04
N ASP A 327 -18.16 -13.19 34.81
CA ASP A 327 -19.52 -13.00 34.27
C ASP A 327 -19.67 -13.49 32.81
N GLY A 328 -18.58 -13.49 32.04
CA GLY A 328 -18.59 -13.83 30.63
C GLY A 328 -18.84 -15.32 30.35
N LYS A 329 -19.40 -15.59 29.17
CA LYS A 329 -19.66 -16.96 28.70
C LYS A 329 -18.36 -17.63 28.26
N LEU A 330 -18.17 -18.89 28.67
CA LEU A 330 -17.07 -19.72 28.18
C LEU A 330 -17.22 -19.98 26.68
N GLN A 331 -16.14 -19.73 25.92
CA GLN A 331 -16.06 -20.00 24.49
C GLN A 331 -14.66 -20.49 24.12
N ALA A 332 -14.57 -21.46 23.21
CA ALA A 332 -13.28 -21.85 22.64
C ALA A 332 -12.64 -20.67 21.90
N GLN A 333 -11.34 -20.47 22.08
CA GLN A 333 -10.58 -19.52 21.29
C GLN A 333 -10.56 -19.95 19.81
N SER A 334 -11.18 -19.13 18.95
CA SER A 334 -11.29 -19.35 17.50
C SER A 334 -10.15 -18.72 16.67
N THR A 335 -9.19 -18.10 17.34
CA THR A 335 -8.04 -17.38 16.76
C THR A 335 -6.73 -18.04 17.12
N GLU A 336 -5.69 -17.82 16.30
CA GLU A 336 -4.32 -18.14 16.64
C GLU A 336 -3.94 -17.55 18.00
N SER A 337 -3.19 -18.32 18.79
CA SER A 337 -2.57 -17.78 20.00
C SER A 337 -1.34 -16.96 19.65
N MET A 338 -0.99 -16.00 20.51
CA MET A 338 0.30 -15.30 20.41
C MET A 338 1.47 -16.27 20.63
N GLN A 339 2.54 -16.08 19.86
CA GLN A 339 3.77 -16.87 19.92
C GLN A 339 5.00 -15.96 19.78
N VAL A 340 6.18 -16.50 20.11
CA VAL A 340 7.45 -15.88 19.69
C VAL A 340 7.63 -16.17 18.20
N MET A 341 7.41 -15.15 17.39
CA MET A 341 7.37 -15.28 15.92
C MET A 341 8.74 -15.08 15.28
N LYS A 342 9.62 -14.30 15.92
CA LYS A 342 10.98 -14.05 15.42
C LYS A 342 11.95 -13.75 16.54
N ILE A 343 13.16 -14.31 16.44
CA ILE A 343 14.30 -13.97 17.30
C ILE A 343 15.12 -12.89 16.59
N ILE A 344 15.46 -11.82 17.31
CA ILE A 344 16.17 -10.65 16.82
C ILE A 344 17.49 -10.56 17.58
N GLN A 345 18.60 -10.59 16.85
CA GLN A 345 19.92 -10.40 17.45
C GLN A 345 20.22 -8.90 17.60
N PRO A 346 20.74 -8.45 18.75
CA PRO A 346 21.12 -7.06 18.93
C PRO A 346 22.28 -6.68 17.98
N LYS A 347 22.24 -5.45 17.46
CA LYS A 347 23.28 -4.92 16.55
C LYS A 347 24.49 -4.38 17.31
N SER A 348 24.28 -3.74 18.45
CA SER A 348 25.37 -3.14 19.23
C SER A 348 25.02 -3.02 20.70
N ILE A 349 26.04 -2.99 21.55
CA ILE A 349 25.96 -2.64 22.97
C ILE A 349 27.04 -1.60 23.27
N ARG A 350 26.69 -0.53 23.96
CA ARG A 350 27.65 0.53 24.33
C ARG A 350 27.39 1.05 25.73
N LYS A 351 28.44 1.41 26.44
CA LYS A 351 28.33 2.08 27.73
C LYS A 351 28.06 3.57 27.50
N ASN A 352 27.06 4.13 28.17
CA ASN A 352 26.74 5.56 28.11
C ASN A 352 27.50 6.36 29.19
N ALA A 353 27.39 7.68 29.15
CA ALA A 353 28.07 8.59 30.09
C ALA A 353 27.69 8.33 31.56
N SER A 354 26.46 7.85 31.80
CA SER A 354 25.94 7.49 33.12
C SER A 354 26.41 6.10 33.61
N GLY A 355 27.30 5.43 32.86
CA GLY A 355 27.86 4.13 33.19
C GLY A 355 26.94 2.93 32.92
N ARG A 356 25.74 3.15 32.38
CA ARG A 356 24.76 2.12 32.01
C ARG A 356 25.03 1.63 30.58
N TYR A 357 24.56 0.44 30.22
CA TYR A 357 24.75 -0.09 28.86
C TYR A 357 23.49 0.07 28.03
N ILE A 358 23.63 0.53 26.78
CA ILE A 358 22.53 0.66 25.81
C ILE A 358 22.73 -0.36 24.71
N ILE A 359 21.75 -1.24 24.53
CA ILE A 359 21.65 -2.18 23.43
C ILE A 359 20.79 -1.54 22.33
N ASP A 360 21.26 -1.57 21.08
CA ASP A 360 20.44 -1.28 19.89
C ASP A 360 20.06 -2.59 19.20
N MET A 361 18.76 -2.90 19.15
CA MET A 361 18.23 -4.06 18.43
C MET A 361 18.25 -3.87 16.91
N GLY A 362 18.44 -2.64 16.44
CA GLY A 362 18.46 -2.28 15.02
C GLY A 362 17.09 -2.23 14.36
N GLN A 363 16.03 -2.54 15.12
CA GLN A 363 14.63 -2.63 14.71
C GLN A 363 13.74 -2.32 15.92
N ASN A 364 12.73 -1.47 15.75
CA ASN A 364 11.63 -1.28 16.71
C ASN A 364 10.60 -2.40 16.53
N PHE A 365 10.29 -3.15 17.59
CA PHE A 365 9.32 -4.24 17.56
C PHE A 365 8.63 -4.42 18.92
N SER A 366 7.55 -5.22 18.96
CA SER A 366 6.83 -5.54 20.20
C SER A 366 7.14 -6.95 20.70
N GLY A 367 7.56 -7.08 21.95
CA GLY A 367 7.96 -8.34 22.56
C GLY A 367 8.79 -8.15 23.82
N TRP A 368 9.85 -8.92 24.00
CA TRP A 368 10.73 -8.83 25.17
C TRP A 368 12.17 -9.23 24.86
N MET A 369 13.03 -9.11 25.88
CA MET A 369 14.40 -9.61 25.84
C MET A 369 14.51 -10.97 26.51
N ARG A 370 15.30 -11.86 25.91
CA ARG A 370 15.80 -13.09 26.53
C ARG A 370 17.25 -12.90 26.94
N LEU A 371 17.53 -13.29 28.18
CA LEU A 371 18.85 -13.30 28.81
C LEU A 371 19.42 -14.73 28.82
N LYS A 372 20.70 -14.92 28.48
CA LYS A 372 21.34 -16.24 28.42
C LYS A 372 22.77 -16.23 28.95
N ASN A 373 23.19 -17.32 29.58
CA ASN A 373 24.58 -17.54 30.00
C ASN A 373 25.14 -16.39 30.85
N ILE A 374 24.44 -16.06 31.95
CA ILE A 374 24.82 -14.97 32.86
C ILE A 374 24.99 -15.54 34.26
N ALA A 375 26.19 -15.40 34.82
CA ALA A 375 26.46 -15.72 36.21
C ALA A 375 26.30 -14.46 37.07
N GLY A 376 25.63 -14.59 38.22
CA GLY A 376 25.47 -13.56 39.23
C GLY A 376 25.46 -14.18 40.62
N LYS A 377 25.77 -13.40 41.65
CA LYS A 377 25.66 -13.84 43.04
C LYS A 377 24.19 -13.78 43.47
N LYS A 378 23.81 -14.63 44.41
CA LYS A 378 22.47 -14.60 45.01
C LYS A 378 22.14 -13.19 45.51
N GLY A 379 21.02 -12.63 45.05
CA GLY A 379 20.58 -11.27 45.39
C GLY A 379 21.08 -10.17 44.44
N ASP A 380 22.04 -10.45 43.55
CA ASP A 380 22.34 -9.57 42.42
C ASP A 380 21.08 -9.40 41.55
N SER A 381 21.04 -8.33 40.75
CA SER A 381 19.89 -8.07 39.87
C SER A 381 20.31 -7.64 38.48
N ILE A 382 19.44 -7.84 37.50
CA ILE A 382 19.55 -7.24 36.17
C ILE A 382 18.29 -6.40 35.96
N VAL A 383 18.46 -5.14 35.56
CA VAL A 383 17.35 -4.24 35.23
C VAL A 383 17.43 -3.88 33.76
N LEU A 384 16.32 -4.10 33.06
CA LEU A 384 16.14 -3.79 31.64
C LEU A 384 15.07 -2.71 31.50
N ARG A 385 15.41 -1.56 30.90
CA ARG A 385 14.44 -0.51 30.55
C ARG A 385 14.36 -0.37 29.03
N PHE A 386 13.16 -0.11 28.52
CA PHE A 386 12.87 -0.17 27.10
C PHE A 386 12.49 1.20 26.53
N ALA A 387 12.92 1.49 25.30
CA ALA A 387 12.48 2.67 24.55
C ALA A 387 12.52 2.46 23.03
N GLU A 388 11.73 3.25 22.32
CA GLU A 388 11.69 3.25 20.84
C GLU A 388 12.85 4.04 20.24
N SER A 389 13.29 5.09 20.92
CA SER A 389 14.35 6.00 20.47
C SER A 389 15.26 6.45 21.60
N LEU A 390 16.28 7.21 21.23
CA LEU A 390 17.30 7.74 22.13
C LEU A 390 17.30 9.26 22.09
N GLN A 391 17.70 9.85 23.19
CA GLN A 391 18.05 11.26 23.27
C GLN A 391 19.39 11.51 22.55
N PRO A 392 19.71 12.77 22.18
CA PRO A 392 21.00 13.11 21.56
C PRO A 392 22.22 12.72 22.40
N ASN A 393 22.09 12.72 23.73
CA ASN A 393 23.16 12.28 24.66
C ASN A 393 23.33 10.75 24.74
N GLY A 394 22.51 9.98 24.01
CA GLY A 394 22.55 8.52 23.97
C GLY A 394 21.79 7.81 25.08
N GLU A 395 21.10 8.52 25.98
CA GLU A 395 20.17 7.92 26.95
C GLU A 395 18.83 7.55 26.29
N LEU A 396 18.03 6.71 26.95
CA LEU A 396 16.69 6.36 26.47
C LEU A 396 15.79 7.60 26.39
N PHE A 397 15.02 7.71 25.31
CA PHE A 397 13.93 8.67 25.22
C PHE A 397 12.65 8.02 25.74
N VAL A 398 12.21 8.45 26.93
CA VAL A 398 11.09 7.81 27.66
C VAL A 398 9.87 8.70 27.84
N ALA A 399 9.93 9.97 27.40
CA ALA A 399 8.83 10.91 27.59
C ALA A 399 7.55 10.46 26.87
N ASN A 400 7.67 9.84 25.68
CA ASN A 400 6.53 9.35 24.91
C ASN A 400 5.89 8.06 25.47
N LEU A 401 6.51 7.42 26.46
CA LEU A 401 5.93 6.30 27.21
C LEU A 401 4.90 6.78 28.24
N ARG A 402 4.86 8.08 28.50
CA ARG A 402 4.02 8.75 29.50
C ARG A 402 4.29 8.18 30.89
N ASP A 403 3.29 7.54 31.50
CA ASP A 403 3.45 6.93 32.82
C ASP A 403 3.77 5.43 32.75
N ALA A 404 3.94 4.80 31.58
CA ALA A 404 4.38 3.40 31.51
C ALA A 404 5.84 3.26 31.95
N LYS A 405 6.12 2.38 32.92
CA LYS A 405 7.51 2.17 33.38
C LYS A 405 8.33 1.32 32.42
N VAL A 406 7.71 0.38 31.70
CA VAL A 406 8.35 -0.56 30.76
C VAL A 406 9.74 -1.00 31.24
N THR A 407 9.77 -1.70 32.37
CA THR A 407 10.99 -2.11 33.06
C THR A 407 10.88 -3.55 33.55
N ASP A 408 11.79 -4.41 33.10
CA ASP A 408 11.92 -5.77 33.60
C ASP A 408 13.06 -5.88 34.62
N LYS A 409 12.87 -6.70 35.65
CA LYS A 409 13.87 -6.94 36.70
C LYS A 409 14.00 -8.43 36.96
N TYR A 410 15.24 -8.92 36.97
CA TYR A 410 15.59 -10.29 37.37
C TYR A 410 16.49 -10.25 38.60
N PHE A 411 16.17 -10.99 39.66
CA PHE A 411 17.03 -11.19 40.82
C PHE A 411 17.58 -12.61 40.84
N PHE A 412 18.89 -12.73 41.03
CA PHE A 412 19.59 -14.01 41.03
C PHE A 412 19.26 -14.86 42.27
N GLY A 413 18.97 -16.13 42.00
CA GLY A 413 18.80 -17.18 42.98
C GLY A 413 20.13 -17.85 43.34
N ASN A 414 20.09 -19.16 43.54
CA ASN A 414 21.30 -19.96 43.82
C ASN A 414 21.98 -20.49 42.54
N HIS A 415 21.45 -20.20 41.35
CA HIS A 415 21.96 -20.69 40.07
C HIS A 415 22.12 -19.53 39.06
N ALA A 416 23.00 -19.73 38.09
CA ALA A 416 23.20 -18.82 36.96
C ALA A 416 22.06 -18.95 35.94
N ILE A 417 21.83 -17.89 35.14
CA ILE A 417 20.98 -17.98 33.96
C ILE A 417 21.70 -18.85 32.93
N ASP A 418 21.10 -19.99 32.58
CA ASP A 418 21.69 -20.99 31.68
C ASP A 418 21.50 -20.64 30.19
N ALA A 419 21.76 -21.61 29.30
CA ALA A 419 21.60 -21.46 27.86
C ALA A 419 20.13 -21.42 27.38
N ASN A 420 19.20 -22.00 28.14
CA ASN A 420 17.75 -21.87 27.88
C ASN A 420 17.28 -20.45 28.17
N GLY A 421 17.91 -19.83 29.18
CA GLY A 421 17.81 -18.42 29.47
C GLY A 421 16.54 -18.01 30.21
N TRP A 422 16.50 -16.76 30.65
CA TRP A 422 15.33 -16.14 31.26
C TRP A 422 14.69 -15.13 30.31
N ARG A 423 13.36 -15.05 30.34
CA ARG A 423 12.55 -14.00 29.69
C ARG A 423 11.31 -13.72 30.55
N PRO A 424 10.66 -12.55 30.45
CA PRO A 424 9.41 -12.29 31.17
C PRO A 424 8.25 -13.14 30.63
N SER A 425 7.20 -13.36 31.42
CA SER A 425 6.13 -14.32 31.08
C SER A 425 4.80 -13.72 30.68
N PHE A 426 4.43 -12.61 31.31
CA PHE A 426 3.06 -12.06 31.17
C PHE A 426 3.04 -10.57 30.81
N VAL A 427 4.11 -10.07 30.18
CA VAL A 427 4.23 -8.69 29.69
C VAL A 427 4.84 -8.66 28.29
N TYR A 428 4.76 -7.51 27.62
CA TYR A 428 5.50 -7.20 26.41
C TYR A 428 5.79 -5.70 26.38
N HIS A 429 6.76 -5.30 25.56
CA HIS A 429 7.22 -3.91 25.39
C HIS A 429 7.37 -3.60 23.91
N GLY A 430 7.06 -2.37 23.49
CA GLY A 430 7.45 -1.85 22.17
C GLY A 430 8.78 -1.11 22.27
N PHE A 431 9.82 -1.59 21.58
CA PHE A 431 11.17 -1.03 21.72
C PHE A 431 12.10 -1.33 20.55
N ARG A 432 13.11 -0.47 20.42
CA ARG A 432 14.34 -0.74 19.66
C ARG A 432 15.57 -0.75 20.57
N TYR A 433 15.56 0.06 21.62
CA TYR A 433 16.69 0.26 22.52
C TYR A 433 16.38 -0.30 23.90
N VAL A 434 17.40 -0.92 24.50
CA VAL A 434 17.32 -1.48 25.86
C VAL A 434 18.45 -0.93 26.69
N GLU A 435 18.15 -0.30 27.81
CA GLU A 435 19.12 0.04 28.84
C GLU A 435 19.28 -1.14 29.79
N VAL A 436 20.53 -1.57 30.03
CA VAL A 436 20.91 -2.61 30.97
C VAL A 436 21.69 -1.99 32.11
N SER A 437 21.23 -2.23 33.34
CA SER A 437 21.89 -1.80 34.57
C SER A 437 21.84 -2.89 35.63
N ALA A 438 22.59 -2.68 36.73
CA ALA A 438 22.84 -3.67 37.80
C ALA A 438 23.51 -4.99 37.34
N PHE A 439 23.85 -5.11 36.06
CA PHE A 439 24.42 -6.31 35.47
C PHE A 439 25.71 -6.80 36.18
N PRO A 440 25.84 -8.11 36.47
CA PRO A 440 27.06 -8.65 37.07
C PRO A 440 28.22 -8.61 36.05
N GLY A 441 29.14 -7.66 36.23
CA GLY A 441 30.27 -7.46 35.33
C GLY A 441 29.92 -6.66 34.08
N THR A 442 30.53 -7.00 32.95
CA THR A 442 30.31 -6.30 31.67
C THR A 442 29.44 -7.14 30.74
N PRO A 443 28.25 -6.65 30.33
CA PRO A 443 27.35 -7.37 29.44
C PRO A 443 27.96 -7.55 28.04
N GLN A 444 27.72 -8.72 27.45
CA GLN A 444 28.15 -9.10 26.10
C GLN A 444 26.92 -9.32 25.21
N LEU A 445 27.01 -8.95 23.93
CA LEU A 445 25.87 -9.05 22.98
C LEU A 445 25.24 -10.45 22.94
N ALA A 446 26.06 -11.51 22.95
CA ALA A 446 25.59 -12.90 22.87
C ALA A 446 24.71 -13.34 24.07
N GLN A 447 24.68 -12.56 25.16
CA GLN A 447 23.84 -12.83 26.32
C GLN A 447 22.40 -12.33 26.13
N PHE A 448 22.10 -11.65 25.02
CA PHE A 448 20.84 -10.98 24.77
C PHE A 448 20.26 -11.35 23.41
N SER A 449 18.95 -11.59 23.36
CA SER A 449 18.20 -11.64 22.11
C SER A 449 16.80 -11.06 22.31
N GLY A 450 16.32 -10.29 21.35
CA GLY A 450 14.92 -9.84 21.32
C GLY A 450 14.01 -10.94 20.77
N GLU A 451 12.80 -11.04 21.29
CA GLU A 451 11.78 -11.98 20.83
C GLU A 451 10.54 -11.19 20.42
N LEU A 452 10.25 -11.11 19.12
CA LEU A 452 9.03 -10.51 18.58
C LEU A 452 7.85 -11.41 18.89
N VAL A 453 6.81 -10.84 19.49
CA VAL A 453 5.60 -11.57 19.92
C VAL A 453 4.37 -10.95 19.31
N TYR A 454 3.58 -11.76 18.59
CA TYR A 454 2.25 -11.42 18.11
C TYR A 454 1.47 -12.71 17.84
N ASP A 455 0.19 -12.59 17.49
CA ASP A 455 -0.67 -13.67 17.02
C ASP A 455 0.05 -14.50 15.95
N ALA A 456 -0.06 -15.83 15.95
CA ALA A 456 0.65 -16.70 15.01
C ALA A 456 0.13 -16.64 13.55
N LEU A 457 -0.14 -15.42 13.04
CA LEU A 457 -0.62 -15.13 11.70
C LEU A 457 0.48 -15.39 10.68
N THR A 458 0.10 -16.07 9.61
CA THR A 458 1.00 -16.32 8.48
C THR A 458 1.17 -15.05 7.65
N THR A 459 2.39 -14.73 7.22
CA THR A 459 2.61 -13.69 6.20
C THR A 459 2.11 -14.19 4.83
N THR A 460 1.10 -13.54 4.29
CA THR A 460 0.44 -13.90 3.01
C THR A 460 0.93 -13.04 1.85
N GLY A 461 1.54 -11.89 2.14
CA GLY A 461 2.02 -10.92 1.15
C GLY A 461 3.51 -10.88 0.97
N ARG A 462 3.95 -10.71 -0.28
CA ARG A 462 5.31 -10.28 -0.62
C ARG A 462 5.22 -9.14 -1.61
N PHE A 463 6.01 -8.08 -1.43
CA PHE A 463 6.01 -6.90 -2.29
C PHE A 463 7.40 -6.30 -2.39
N SER A 464 7.79 -5.90 -3.60
CA SER A 464 9.04 -5.18 -3.88
C SER A 464 8.92 -4.42 -5.19
N THR A 465 9.67 -3.34 -5.31
CA THR A 465 9.67 -2.45 -6.47
C THR A 465 11.09 -2.01 -6.85
N SER A 466 11.24 -1.31 -7.97
CA SER A 466 12.50 -0.64 -8.32
C SER A 466 12.79 0.61 -7.48
N ASN A 467 11.86 1.06 -6.62
CA ASN A 467 12.03 2.23 -5.75
C ASN A 467 12.38 1.81 -4.31
N ALA A 468 13.56 2.20 -3.84
CA ALA A 468 14.06 1.81 -2.52
C ALA A 468 13.26 2.41 -1.35
N VAL A 469 12.71 3.63 -1.50
CA VAL A 469 11.90 4.28 -0.45
C VAL A 469 10.61 3.48 -0.22
N ILE A 470 9.90 3.13 -1.30
CA ILE A 470 8.68 2.32 -1.22
C ILE A 470 8.98 0.96 -0.56
N ASN A 471 10.10 0.32 -0.92
CA ASN A 471 10.49 -0.95 -0.32
C ASN A 471 10.76 -0.83 1.17
N GLN A 472 11.46 0.22 1.60
CA GLN A 472 11.72 0.48 3.03
C GLN A 472 10.44 0.79 3.80
N VAL A 473 9.53 1.59 3.23
CA VAL A 473 8.22 1.89 3.84
C VAL A 473 7.37 0.63 3.99
N TYR A 474 7.35 -0.26 3.00
CA TYR A 474 6.66 -1.55 3.11
C TYR A 474 7.24 -2.43 4.23
N GLN A 475 8.56 -2.47 4.40
CA GLN A 475 9.20 -3.17 5.52
C GLN A 475 8.83 -2.56 6.88
N ASN A 476 8.82 -1.22 6.98
CA ASN A 476 8.40 -0.53 8.20
C ASN A 476 6.94 -0.82 8.53
N ALA A 477 6.07 -0.86 7.52
CA ALA A 477 4.67 -1.26 7.68
C ALA A 477 4.54 -2.69 8.20
N TRP A 478 5.28 -3.65 7.64
CA TRP A 478 5.27 -5.06 8.10
C TRP A 478 5.59 -5.15 9.59
N TRP A 479 6.65 -4.49 10.04
CA TRP A 479 7.07 -4.50 11.46
C TRP A 479 6.05 -3.79 12.36
N GLY A 480 5.48 -2.68 11.91
CA GLY A 480 4.47 -1.94 12.67
C GLY A 480 3.18 -2.75 12.85
N ILE A 481 2.69 -3.37 11.77
CA ILE A 481 1.49 -4.20 11.79
C ILE A 481 1.69 -5.41 12.71
N ALA A 482 2.78 -6.17 12.53
CA ALA A 482 3.09 -7.32 13.38
C ALA A 482 3.18 -6.94 14.86
N SER A 483 3.82 -5.81 15.18
CA SER A 483 4.00 -5.36 16.56
C SER A 483 2.68 -5.06 17.28
N ASN A 484 1.64 -4.71 16.53
CA ASN A 484 0.37 -4.22 17.05
C ASN A 484 -0.78 -5.24 17.04
N TYR A 485 -0.50 -6.52 16.76
CA TYR A 485 -1.45 -7.61 17.01
C TYR A 485 -1.16 -8.30 18.36
N LYS A 486 -2.17 -8.35 19.23
CA LYS A 486 -2.13 -8.94 20.59
C LYS A 486 -3.44 -9.67 20.95
N GLY A 487 -3.94 -10.54 20.07
CA GLY A 487 -5.28 -11.14 20.16
C GLY A 487 -6.42 -10.17 19.85
N MET A 488 -6.05 -8.93 19.59
CA MET A 488 -6.83 -7.82 19.08
C MET A 488 -5.85 -6.83 18.45
N PRO A 489 -6.31 -5.99 17.52
CA PRO A 489 -5.51 -4.92 16.97
C PRO A 489 -5.35 -3.77 17.99
N VAL A 490 -4.14 -3.42 18.44
CA VAL A 490 -3.88 -2.23 19.31
C VAL A 490 -3.29 -1.05 18.55
N ASP A 491 -3.48 0.19 19.03
CA ASP A 491 -2.94 1.42 18.42
C ASP A 491 -1.41 1.44 18.37
N CYS A 492 -0.81 1.21 19.54
CA CYS A 492 0.63 1.23 19.76
C CYS A 492 1.03 0.21 20.83
N PRO A 493 2.28 -0.33 20.83
CA PRO A 493 2.64 -1.43 21.72
C PRO A 493 3.46 -1.05 22.96
N GLN A 494 3.81 0.23 23.15
CA GLN A 494 4.83 0.68 24.12
C GLN A 494 4.28 1.45 25.32
N ARG A 495 3.41 2.45 25.12
CA ARG A 495 2.98 3.37 26.19
C ARG A 495 1.84 2.78 27.03
N ASN A 496 1.37 3.54 28.02
CA ASN A 496 0.22 3.23 28.87
C ASN A 496 -1.14 3.36 28.13
N GLU A 497 -1.26 2.75 26.95
CA GLU A 497 -2.45 2.77 26.10
C GLU A 497 -2.75 1.37 25.59
N ARG A 498 -2.15 0.99 24.44
CA ARG A 498 -2.26 -0.34 23.85
C ARG A 498 -3.73 -0.72 23.70
N GLN A 499 -4.54 0.23 23.27
CA GLN A 499 -5.98 0.08 23.20
C GLN A 499 -6.40 -0.27 21.78
N PRO A 500 -7.43 -1.11 21.62
CA PRO A 500 -7.97 -1.45 20.32
C PRO A 500 -8.87 -0.35 19.76
N TRP A 501 -8.26 0.78 19.42
CA TRP A 501 -8.91 1.93 18.80
C TRP A 501 -9.50 1.54 17.44
N LEU A 502 -10.79 1.82 17.24
CA LEU A 502 -11.51 1.37 16.06
C LEU A 502 -11.11 2.13 14.79
N GLY A 503 -10.91 3.44 14.88
CA GLY A 503 -10.60 4.31 13.73
C GLY A 503 -9.29 3.97 13.02
N ASP A 504 -8.33 3.40 13.73
CA ASP A 504 -7.00 3.04 13.23
C ASP A 504 -7.02 2.04 12.07
N ARG A 505 -8.08 1.22 11.97
CA ARG A 505 -8.10 0.00 11.14
C ARG A 505 -9.33 -0.15 10.27
N THR A 506 -10.05 0.92 9.96
CA THR A 506 -11.13 0.91 8.97
C THR A 506 -10.67 0.38 7.60
N VAL A 507 -10.02 1.20 6.76
CA VAL A 507 -9.42 0.75 5.49
C VAL A 507 -8.06 0.09 5.72
N GLY A 508 -7.37 0.45 6.81
CA GLY A 508 -6.09 -0.15 7.20
C GLY A 508 -6.17 -1.68 7.28
N ALA A 509 -7.26 -2.25 7.82
CA ALA A 509 -7.46 -3.70 7.87
C ALA A 509 -7.43 -4.38 6.49
N GLN A 510 -7.92 -3.71 5.44
CA GLN A 510 -7.82 -4.23 4.06
C GLN A 510 -6.36 -4.28 3.61
N GLY A 511 -5.57 -3.23 3.86
CA GLY A 511 -4.15 -3.21 3.56
C GLY A 511 -3.38 -4.31 4.31
N GLU A 512 -3.66 -4.45 5.61
CA GLU A 512 -3.06 -5.49 6.45
C GLU A 512 -3.41 -6.91 5.98
N SER A 513 -4.59 -7.12 5.39
CA SER A 513 -5.02 -8.43 4.88
C SER A 513 -4.20 -8.92 3.69
N PHE A 514 -3.53 -8.02 2.96
CA PHE A 514 -2.55 -8.40 1.96
C PHE A 514 -1.22 -8.85 2.58
N VAL A 515 -0.92 -8.45 3.82
CA VAL A 515 0.35 -8.73 4.49
C VAL A 515 0.27 -9.99 5.36
N PHE A 516 -0.82 -10.17 6.12
CA PHE A 516 -1.02 -11.29 7.04
C PHE A 516 -2.39 -11.96 6.83
N ASP A 517 -2.48 -13.27 7.08
CA ASP A 517 -3.75 -14.01 7.20
C ASP A 517 -4.46 -13.58 8.49
N ASN A 518 -5.17 -12.46 8.44
CA ASN A 518 -5.80 -11.81 9.59
C ASN A 518 -7.32 -12.04 9.65
N ALA A 519 -7.86 -12.92 8.81
CA ALA A 519 -9.30 -13.16 8.68
C ALA A 519 -9.96 -13.50 10.02
N LYS A 520 -9.38 -14.44 10.77
CA LYS A 520 -9.92 -14.89 12.07
C LYS A 520 -9.80 -13.84 13.15
N LEU A 521 -8.67 -13.12 13.21
CA LEU A 521 -8.45 -12.04 14.18
C LEU A 521 -9.54 -10.97 14.01
N TYR A 522 -9.79 -10.53 12.78
CA TYR A 522 -10.81 -9.54 12.50
C TYR A 522 -12.24 -10.06 12.65
N ALA A 523 -12.52 -11.31 12.29
CA ALA A 523 -13.82 -11.93 12.55
C ALA A 523 -14.14 -12.01 14.05
N LYS A 524 -13.14 -12.36 14.88
CA LYS A 524 -13.26 -12.30 16.34
C LYS A 524 -13.43 -10.87 16.83
N TRP A 525 -12.74 -9.91 16.25
CA TRP A 525 -12.86 -8.51 16.65
C TRP A 525 -14.25 -7.92 16.37
N MET A 526 -14.96 -8.39 15.33
CA MET A 526 -16.36 -8.02 15.11
C MET A 526 -17.26 -8.44 16.28
N GLN A 527 -16.98 -9.60 16.89
CA GLN A 527 -17.65 -10.03 18.13
C GLN A 527 -17.29 -9.12 19.30
N ASP A 528 -16.02 -8.72 19.46
CA ASP A 528 -15.61 -7.81 20.53
C ASP A 528 -16.30 -6.44 20.43
N ILE A 529 -16.49 -5.93 19.20
CA ILE A 529 -17.22 -4.69 18.93
C ILE A 529 -18.70 -4.83 19.28
N GLU A 530 -19.36 -5.91 18.82
CA GLU A 530 -20.76 -6.19 19.18
C GLU A 530 -20.95 -6.30 20.70
N GLU A 531 -20.07 -7.01 21.39
CA GLU A 531 -20.13 -7.22 22.84
C GLU A 531 -19.90 -5.94 23.64
N SER A 532 -19.21 -4.97 23.05
CA SER A 532 -19.01 -3.63 23.59
C SER A 532 -20.18 -2.68 23.30
N GLN A 533 -21.15 -3.08 22.47
CA GLN A 533 -22.34 -2.27 22.18
C GLN A 533 -23.25 -2.19 23.41
N THR A 534 -23.66 -0.97 23.76
CA THR A 534 -24.62 -0.73 24.84
C THR A 534 -26.02 -1.26 24.49
N THR A 535 -26.86 -1.42 25.51
CA THR A 535 -28.28 -1.76 25.32
C THR A 535 -29.03 -0.72 24.47
N ALA A 536 -28.62 0.56 24.51
CA ALA A 536 -29.18 1.62 23.68
C ALA A 536 -28.73 1.56 22.20
N GLY A 537 -27.58 0.93 21.90
CA GLY A 537 -27.04 0.82 20.54
C GLY A 537 -25.75 1.60 20.29
N SER A 538 -25.28 2.42 21.24
CA SER A 538 -23.98 3.10 21.17
C SER A 538 -22.83 2.09 21.19
N ILE A 539 -21.80 2.32 20.37
CA ILE A 539 -20.55 1.55 20.27
C ILE A 539 -19.41 2.47 20.72
N PRO A 540 -18.44 1.99 21.52
CA PRO A 540 -17.33 2.81 21.99
C PRO A 540 -16.25 3.02 20.93
N ASP A 541 -15.35 3.97 21.17
CA ASP A 541 -14.22 4.26 20.30
C ASP A 541 -13.09 3.20 20.38
N VAL A 542 -13.13 2.38 21.44
CA VAL A 542 -12.19 1.29 21.74
C VAL A 542 -12.98 0.01 22.06
N ALA A 543 -12.72 -1.09 21.35
CA ALA A 543 -13.38 -2.38 21.61
C ALA A 543 -12.39 -3.57 21.57
N PRO A 544 -12.33 -4.48 22.55
CA PRO A 544 -13.10 -4.53 23.79
C PRO A 544 -13.01 -3.25 24.63
N ALA A 545 -14.11 -2.87 25.27
CA ALA A 545 -14.23 -1.66 26.06
C ALA A 545 -13.46 -1.72 27.39
N PHE A 546 -12.14 -1.91 27.35
CA PHE A 546 -11.29 -1.75 28.54
C PHE A 546 -11.31 -0.32 29.03
N TRP A 547 -11.41 0.63 28.10
CA TRP A 547 -11.69 2.03 28.34
C TRP A 547 -13.15 2.33 27.98
N ASN A 548 -13.91 2.91 28.91
CA ASN A 548 -15.31 3.28 28.75
C ASN A 548 -15.44 4.59 27.93
N TYR A 549 -14.96 4.59 26.69
CA TYR A 549 -15.01 5.75 25.78
C TYR A 549 -16.17 5.61 24.80
N TYR A 550 -17.33 6.10 25.20
CA TYR A 550 -18.53 6.19 24.36
C TYR A 550 -18.76 7.65 24.01
N THR A 551 -18.13 8.11 22.92
CA THR A 551 -18.29 9.50 22.45
C THR A 551 -19.37 9.67 21.38
N ASP A 552 -20.00 8.57 20.99
CA ASP A 552 -20.95 8.46 19.87
C ASP A 552 -20.33 8.96 18.56
N ASP A 553 -19.07 8.64 18.31
CA ASP A 553 -18.41 8.91 17.04
C ASP A 553 -18.96 8.04 15.91
N VAL A 554 -18.85 8.51 14.66
CA VAL A 554 -19.22 7.73 13.47
C VAL A 554 -18.03 7.00 12.88
N THR A 555 -16.88 7.66 12.79
CA THR A 555 -15.72 7.19 12.02
C THR A 555 -14.92 6.11 12.71
N TRP A 556 -14.86 6.07 14.04
CA TRP A 556 -14.24 5.00 14.80
C TRP A 556 -15.10 3.73 14.72
N PRO A 557 -16.35 3.70 15.21
CA PRO A 557 -17.23 2.53 15.10
C PRO A 557 -17.54 2.05 13.68
N ALA A 558 -17.34 2.88 12.65
CA ALA A 558 -17.44 2.48 11.25
C ALA A 558 -16.61 1.23 10.91
N ALA A 559 -15.50 0.99 11.63
CA ALA A 559 -14.67 -0.21 11.49
C ALA A 559 -15.50 -1.51 11.51
N PHE A 560 -16.57 -1.57 12.31
CA PHE A 560 -17.44 -2.75 12.42
C PHE A 560 -18.03 -3.18 11.07
N ILE A 561 -18.52 -2.22 10.29
CA ILE A 561 -19.18 -2.48 9.00
C ILE A 561 -18.13 -2.56 7.88
N PHE A 562 -17.11 -1.70 7.89
CA PHE A 562 -16.03 -1.74 6.89
C PHE A 562 -15.29 -3.08 6.90
N ILE A 563 -14.84 -3.52 8.07
CA ILE A 563 -14.09 -4.77 8.20
C ILE A 563 -14.94 -5.97 7.84
N SER A 564 -16.23 -5.98 8.22
CA SER A 564 -17.16 -7.04 7.79
C SER A 564 -17.29 -7.13 6.27
N ASN A 565 -17.34 -5.99 5.58
CA ASN A 565 -17.33 -5.93 4.11
C ASN A 565 -15.97 -6.39 3.52
N HIS A 566 -14.86 -6.05 4.17
CA HIS A 566 -13.52 -6.48 3.76
C HIS A 566 -13.32 -7.98 3.91
N LEU A 567 -13.76 -8.58 5.02
CA LEU A 567 -13.68 -10.03 5.25
C LEU A 567 -14.41 -10.82 4.14
N TYR A 568 -15.58 -10.34 3.73
CA TYR A 568 -16.30 -10.93 2.61
C TYR A 568 -15.57 -10.74 1.28
N ASN A 569 -15.12 -9.53 0.95
CA ASN A 569 -14.44 -9.27 -0.32
C ASN A 569 -13.11 -10.03 -0.45
N GLN A 570 -12.30 -10.05 0.60
CA GLN A 570 -10.93 -10.59 0.59
C GLN A 570 -10.89 -12.11 0.78
N TYR A 571 -11.77 -12.67 1.62
CA TYR A 571 -11.74 -14.08 2.02
C TYR A 571 -13.00 -14.87 1.65
N GLY A 572 -14.01 -14.22 1.07
CA GLY A 572 -15.31 -14.84 0.80
C GLY A 572 -16.10 -15.20 2.05
N ASP A 573 -15.71 -14.68 3.23
CA ASP A 573 -16.39 -14.98 4.50
C ASP A 573 -17.57 -14.03 4.73
N ASP A 574 -18.79 -14.53 4.54
CA ASP A 574 -20.02 -13.78 4.76
C ASP A 574 -20.54 -13.87 6.21
N MET A 575 -19.91 -14.66 7.07
CA MET A 575 -20.39 -14.90 8.42
C MET A 575 -20.32 -13.66 9.32
N PRO A 576 -19.25 -12.85 9.32
CA PRO A 576 -19.24 -11.60 10.10
C PRO A 576 -20.42 -10.67 9.75
N ILE A 577 -20.81 -10.62 8.48
CA ILE A 577 -21.97 -9.84 8.03
C ILE A 577 -23.26 -10.44 8.62
N ARG A 578 -23.51 -11.73 8.40
CA ARG A 578 -24.76 -12.38 8.82
C ARG A 578 -24.93 -12.41 10.34
N LYS A 579 -23.84 -12.65 11.07
CA LYS A 579 -23.88 -12.79 12.54
C LYS A 579 -24.27 -11.48 13.21
N HIS A 580 -23.67 -10.40 12.71
CA HIS A 580 -23.64 -9.12 13.40
C HIS A 580 -24.57 -8.08 12.78
N TYR A 581 -25.27 -8.40 11.69
CA TYR A 581 -26.14 -7.47 10.96
C TYR A 581 -27.15 -6.75 11.87
N ALA A 582 -27.77 -7.47 12.81
CA ALA A 582 -28.74 -6.88 13.74
C ALA A 582 -28.09 -5.81 14.65
N SER A 583 -26.89 -6.07 15.16
CA SER A 583 -26.13 -5.12 15.98
C SER A 583 -25.65 -3.91 15.16
N MET A 584 -25.18 -4.13 13.93
CA MET A 584 -24.81 -3.06 12.99
C MET A 584 -26.00 -2.16 12.69
N LYS A 585 -27.16 -2.74 12.36
CA LYS A 585 -28.41 -2.00 12.13
C LYS A 585 -28.82 -1.20 13.37
N LYS A 586 -28.73 -1.80 14.55
CA LYS A 586 -29.05 -1.13 15.82
C LYS A 586 -28.17 0.10 16.05
N TRP A 587 -26.87 0.01 15.80
CA TRP A 587 -25.97 1.17 15.92
C TRP A 587 -26.29 2.26 14.89
N MET A 588 -26.49 1.88 13.62
CA MET A 588 -26.85 2.83 12.57
C MET A 588 -28.14 3.59 12.92
N MET A 589 -29.17 2.89 13.39
CA MET A 589 -30.44 3.49 13.81
C MET A 589 -30.27 4.37 15.05
N TYR A 590 -29.51 3.91 16.06
CA TYR A 590 -29.18 4.72 17.24
C TYR A 590 -28.53 6.05 16.86
N MET A 591 -27.50 6.01 16.00
CA MET A 591 -26.80 7.21 15.54
C MET A 591 -27.74 8.15 14.79
N LYS A 592 -28.57 7.61 13.90
CA LYS A 592 -29.59 8.39 13.17
C LYS A 592 -30.55 9.08 14.13
N GLU A 593 -31.17 8.33 15.04
CA GLU A 593 -32.24 8.83 15.92
C GLU A 593 -31.73 9.90 16.90
N LYS A 594 -30.51 9.75 17.41
CA LYS A 594 -29.94 10.67 18.39
C LYS A 594 -29.29 11.91 17.79
N PHE A 595 -28.65 11.77 16.62
CA PHE A 595 -27.67 12.77 16.17
C PHE A 595 -27.86 13.26 14.73
N MET A 596 -28.75 12.65 13.94
CA MET A 596 -29.05 13.17 12.61
C MET A 596 -30.05 14.33 12.68
N LYS A 597 -29.69 15.47 12.09
CA LYS A 597 -30.55 16.65 11.98
C LYS A 597 -30.64 17.06 10.51
N GLN A 598 -31.86 17.12 9.97
CA GLN A 598 -32.08 17.45 8.55
C GLN A 598 -31.17 16.64 7.61
N TYR A 599 -31.09 15.32 7.86
CA TYR A 599 -30.24 14.37 7.12
C TYR A 599 -28.71 14.63 7.20
N ILE A 600 -28.25 15.47 8.12
CA ILE A 600 -26.83 15.67 8.40
C ILE A 600 -26.48 14.98 9.72
N MET A 601 -25.43 14.15 9.70
CA MET A 601 -24.91 13.51 10.89
C MET A 601 -24.01 14.49 11.64
N THR A 602 -24.33 14.77 12.90
CA THR A 602 -23.69 15.86 13.67
C THR A 602 -22.56 15.41 14.60
N LYS A 603 -22.22 14.12 14.59
CA LYS A 603 -21.26 13.54 15.53
C LYS A 603 -20.00 13.04 14.85
N ASP A 604 -18.94 13.81 15.08
CA ASP A 604 -17.55 13.47 14.83
C ASP A 604 -16.74 14.02 16.02
N LYS A 605 -15.88 13.19 16.60
CA LYS A 605 -15.13 13.52 17.81
C LYS A 605 -13.68 13.90 17.53
N TYR A 606 -13.07 13.27 16.53
CA TYR A 606 -11.62 13.31 16.32
C TYR A 606 -11.22 14.00 15.01
N GLY A 607 -12.10 14.07 14.01
CA GLY A 607 -11.82 14.62 12.71
C GLY A 607 -10.79 13.83 11.91
N ASP A 608 -10.14 14.49 10.95
CA ASP A 608 -9.02 13.94 10.20
C ASP A 608 -7.75 13.92 11.07
N TRP A 609 -7.69 12.95 11.99
CA TRP A 609 -6.70 12.89 13.07
C TRP A 609 -5.25 12.89 12.55
N CYS A 610 -4.36 13.64 13.20
CA CYS A 610 -2.94 13.75 12.83
C CYS A 610 -2.67 14.24 11.40
N VAL A 611 -3.47 15.20 10.89
CA VAL A 611 -3.05 16.00 9.73
C VAL A 611 -1.66 16.60 9.95
N PRO A 612 -0.75 16.61 8.95
CA PRO A 612 0.57 17.20 9.10
C PRO A 612 0.47 18.68 9.57
N PRO A 613 1.01 19.01 10.75
CA PRO A 613 0.93 20.36 11.26
C PRO A 613 1.85 21.32 10.49
N GLU A 614 1.54 22.60 10.59
CA GLU A 614 2.32 23.71 10.03
C GLU A 614 3.71 23.85 10.66
N ALA A 615 3.92 23.32 11.87
CA ALA A 615 5.20 23.36 12.58
C ALA A 615 5.56 22.00 13.19
N LEU A 616 6.84 21.62 13.06
CA LEU A 616 7.36 20.28 13.39
C LEU A 616 7.31 19.90 14.88
N HIS A 617 7.13 20.85 15.80
CA HIS A 617 7.03 20.56 17.23
C HIS A 617 5.58 20.32 17.70
N LEU A 618 4.58 20.59 16.85
CA LEU A 618 3.17 20.44 17.19
C LEU A 618 2.71 18.98 17.06
N ILE A 619 1.76 18.59 17.92
CA ILE A 619 1.00 17.33 17.77
C ILE A 619 -0.16 17.53 16.79
N HIS A 620 -0.89 18.64 16.95
CA HIS A 620 -2.06 18.98 16.13
C HIS A 620 -1.86 20.34 15.45
N SER A 621 -2.32 20.42 14.20
CA SER A 621 -2.41 21.68 13.45
C SER A 621 -3.25 22.70 14.21
N LYS A 622 -2.73 23.92 14.40
CA LYS A 622 -3.51 25.05 14.92
C LYS A 622 -4.15 25.87 13.81
N ASP A 623 -3.75 25.63 12.57
CA ASP A 623 -4.37 26.19 11.38
C ASP A 623 -5.71 25.51 11.09
N SER A 624 -6.81 26.26 11.24
CA SER A 624 -8.19 25.80 11.01
C SER A 624 -8.47 25.50 9.54
N SER A 625 -7.68 26.03 8.60
CA SER A 625 -7.81 25.71 7.17
C SER A 625 -7.37 24.29 6.83
N ARG A 626 -6.63 23.63 7.74
CA ARG A 626 -6.21 22.22 7.64
C ARG A 626 -7.18 21.25 8.30
N GLN A 627 -8.06 21.76 9.17
CA GLN A 627 -8.99 20.94 9.94
C GLN A 627 -10.27 20.72 9.14
N THR A 628 -10.52 19.51 8.66
CA THR A 628 -11.76 19.18 7.94
C THR A 628 -12.97 19.25 8.86
N ASP A 629 -14.10 19.77 8.36
CA ASP A 629 -15.37 19.84 9.09
C ASP A 629 -15.84 18.43 9.53
N GLY A 630 -15.97 18.22 10.84
CA GLY A 630 -16.41 16.95 11.41
C GLY A 630 -17.82 16.53 10.98
N GLN A 631 -18.76 17.46 10.77
CA GLN A 631 -20.10 17.10 10.28
C GLN A 631 -20.05 16.59 8.84
N LEU A 632 -19.15 17.14 8.02
CA LEU A 632 -18.89 16.64 6.68
C LEU A 632 -18.35 15.20 6.75
N ILE A 633 -17.33 14.96 7.58
CA ILE A 633 -16.73 13.63 7.76
C ILE A 633 -17.78 12.61 8.21
N ALA A 634 -18.48 12.88 9.31
CA ALA A 634 -19.49 11.99 9.87
C ALA A 634 -20.62 11.68 8.88
N THR A 635 -21.10 12.69 8.16
CA THR A 635 -22.20 12.50 7.20
C THR A 635 -21.73 11.70 5.99
N ALA A 636 -20.52 11.94 5.49
CA ALA A 636 -19.96 11.18 4.38
C ALA A 636 -19.74 9.70 4.76
N TYR A 637 -19.16 9.43 5.93
CA TYR A 637 -19.00 8.05 6.41
C TYR A 637 -20.34 7.37 6.64
N TYR A 638 -21.30 8.03 7.30
CA TYR A 638 -22.63 7.46 7.51
C TYR A 638 -23.31 7.11 6.18
N TYR A 639 -23.22 7.98 5.16
CA TYR A 639 -23.67 7.70 3.80
C TYR A 639 -23.00 6.44 3.22
N LYS A 640 -21.68 6.32 3.36
CA LYS A 640 -20.93 5.16 2.86
C LYS A 640 -21.36 3.87 3.57
N LEU A 641 -21.57 3.93 4.88
CA LEU A 641 -22.02 2.79 5.68
C LEU A 641 -23.42 2.31 5.27
N LEU A 642 -24.34 3.21 4.89
CA LEU A 642 -25.64 2.82 4.34
C LEU A 642 -25.52 1.99 3.06
N SER A 643 -24.54 2.30 2.19
CA SER A 643 -24.31 1.48 0.99
C SER A 643 -23.89 0.03 1.32
N TYR A 644 -23.12 -0.16 2.39
CA TYR A 644 -22.78 -1.50 2.87
C TYR A 644 -23.96 -2.17 3.55
N MET A 645 -24.73 -1.46 4.37
CA MET A 645 -25.94 -2.01 4.99
C MET A 645 -26.97 -2.43 3.94
N GLN A 646 -27.14 -1.67 2.85
CA GLN A 646 -27.95 -2.07 1.71
C GLN A 646 -27.42 -3.36 1.05
N ARG A 647 -26.10 -3.47 0.83
CA ARG A 647 -25.48 -4.70 0.33
C ARG A 647 -25.72 -5.89 1.26
N PHE A 648 -25.52 -5.69 2.56
CA PHE A 648 -25.67 -6.72 3.59
C PHE A 648 -27.12 -7.20 3.74
N ALA A 649 -28.07 -6.28 3.64
CA ALA A 649 -29.50 -6.58 3.58
C ALA A 649 -29.82 -7.44 2.33
N GLY A 650 -29.28 -7.06 1.16
CA GLY A 650 -29.43 -7.83 -0.08
C GLY A 650 -28.88 -9.25 0.01
N MET A 651 -27.68 -9.44 0.60
CA MET A 651 -27.06 -10.77 0.82
C MET A 651 -27.88 -11.70 1.72
N GLN A 652 -28.77 -11.14 2.52
CA GLN A 652 -29.64 -11.83 3.47
C GLN A 652 -31.11 -11.84 3.04
N GLN A 653 -31.44 -11.29 1.87
CA GLN A 653 -32.80 -11.19 1.35
C GLN A 653 -33.74 -10.39 2.27
N LEU A 654 -33.26 -9.24 2.76
CA LEU A 654 -34.03 -8.28 3.57
C LEU A 654 -34.40 -7.04 2.72
N PRO A 655 -35.41 -7.12 1.83
CA PRO A 655 -35.69 -6.07 0.86
C PRO A 655 -36.17 -4.75 1.49
N GLU A 656 -36.89 -4.81 2.61
CA GLU A 656 -37.37 -3.60 3.31
C GLU A 656 -36.20 -2.77 3.86
N ASP A 657 -35.22 -3.44 4.47
CA ASP A 657 -34.00 -2.79 4.98
C ASP A 657 -33.18 -2.20 3.83
N ALA A 658 -32.99 -2.96 2.74
CA ALA A 658 -32.27 -2.48 1.56
C ALA A 658 -32.93 -1.23 0.97
N ALA A 659 -34.26 -1.22 0.85
CA ALA A 659 -35.02 -0.06 0.37
C ALA A 659 -34.95 1.12 1.34
N TYR A 660 -35.03 0.88 2.65
CA TYR A 660 -34.92 1.90 3.68
C TYR A 660 -33.55 2.60 3.65
N PHE A 661 -32.46 1.83 3.65
CA PHE A 661 -31.11 2.38 3.61
C PHE A 661 -30.84 3.11 2.29
N GLY A 662 -31.36 2.61 1.17
CA GLY A 662 -31.30 3.31 -0.12
C GLY A 662 -31.97 4.68 -0.08
N LYS A 663 -33.22 4.76 0.38
CA LYS A 663 -33.97 6.03 0.51
C LYS A 663 -33.28 7.03 1.44
N LEU A 664 -32.77 6.55 2.59
CA LEU A 664 -32.04 7.40 3.52
C LEU A 664 -30.74 7.91 2.91
N SER A 665 -30.01 7.07 2.19
CA SER A 665 -28.80 7.44 1.45
C SER A 665 -29.08 8.57 0.46
N ASP A 666 -30.18 8.48 -0.31
CA ASP A 666 -30.59 9.53 -1.25
C ASP A 666 -30.90 10.86 -0.56
N SER A 667 -31.63 10.83 0.56
CA SER A 667 -31.93 12.05 1.33
C SER A 667 -30.66 12.69 1.91
N ILE A 668 -29.73 11.88 2.41
CA ILE A 668 -28.43 12.37 2.89
C ILE A 668 -27.62 12.97 1.76
N ARG A 669 -27.58 12.34 0.58
CA ARG A 669 -26.84 12.86 -0.58
C ARG A 669 -27.33 14.25 -0.98
N ILE A 670 -28.64 14.46 -1.00
CA ILE A 670 -29.26 15.77 -1.30
C ILE A 670 -28.86 16.79 -0.24
N ALA A 671 -29.09 16.50 1.04
CA ALA A 671 -28.77 17.42 2.13
C ALA A 671 -27.27 17.72 2.25
N PHE A 672 -26.41 16.73 1.99
CA PHE A 672 -24.96 16.90 1.97
C PHE A 672 -24.54 17.86 0.87
N GLN A 673 -25.11 17.71 -0.33
CA GLN A 673 -24.83 18.60 -1.46
C GLN A 673 -25.27 20.03 -1.13
N GLU A 674 -26.46 20.23 -0.60
CA GLU A 674 -26.98 21.54 -0.21
C GLU A 674 -26.15 22.22 0.88
N LYS A 675 -25.71 21.45 1.89
CA LYS A 675 -24.98 22.01 3.04
C LYS A 675 -23.51 22.28 2.75
N PHE A 676 -22.82 21.35 2.09
CA PHE A 676 -21.36 21.36 2.04
C PHE A 676 -20.79 21.81 0.70
N TYR A 677 -21.50 21.65 -0.42
CA TYR A 677 -20.98 22.09 -1.71
C TYR A 677 -21.08 23.61 -1.85
N ARG A 678 -20.02 24.25 -2.37
CA ARG A 678 -19.97 25.68 -2.64
C ARG A 678 -19.93 25.93 -4.15
N PRO A 679 -21.07 26.18 -4.83
CA PRO A 679 -21.14 26.24 -6.29
C PRO A 679 -20.19 27.25 -6.94
N ALA A 680 -20.08 28.46 -6.35
CA ALA A 680 -19.20 29.51 -6.87
C ALA A 680 -17.71 29.12 -6.84
N LEU A 681 -17.32 28.26 -5.90
CA LEU A 681 -15.92 27.85 -5.68
C LEU A 681 -15.62 26.47 -6.27
N LYS A 682 -16.64 25.68 -6.62
CA LYS A 682 -16.55 24.29 -7.10
C LYS A 682 -15.78 23.37 -6.14
N GLN A 683 -16.08 23.48 -4.84
CA GLN A 683 -15.42 22.73 -3.77
C GLN A 683 -16.40 22.42 -2.63
N TYR A 684 -16.03 21.50 -1.74
CA TYR A 684 -16.78 21.22 -0.52
C TYR A 684 -16.16 21.91 0.71
N SER A 685 -17.02 22.44 1.57
CA SER A 685 -16.71 23.07 2.87
C SER A 685 -15.48 24.00 2.81
N ASN A 686 -14.46 23.75 3.64
CA ASN A 686 -13.23 24.54 3.74
C ASN A 686 -12.13 24.13 2.76
N ASN A 687 -12.46 23.34 1.73
CA ASN A 687 -11.55 22.91 0.66
C ASN A 687 -10.37 22.03 1.09
N THR A 688 -10.33 21.47 2.31
CA THR A 688 -9.28 20.48 2.64
C THR A 688 -9.31 19.31 1.65
N VAL A 689 -8.18 18.61 1.48
CA VAL A 689 -8.11 17.43 0.60
C VAL A 689 -9.20 16.43 1.00
N THR A 690 -9.31 16.13 2.29
CA THR A 690 -10.33 15.23 2.85
C THR A 690 -11.76 15.71 2.60
N ALA A 691 -12.05 17.01 2.74
CA ALA A 691 -13.40 17.57 2.48
C ALA A 691 -13.90 17.31 1.05
N ASN A 692 -13.00 17.36 0.06
CA ASN A 692 -13.34 17.11 -1.34
C ASN A 692 -13.24 15.61 -1.70
N LEU A 693 -12.31 14.89 -1.08
CA LEU A 693 -12.02 13.48 -1.38
C LEU A 693 -13.15 12.55 -0.98
N LEU A 694 -13.71 12.71 0.22
CA LEU A 694 -14.79 11.86 0.72
C LEU A 694 -16.03 11.86 -0.20
N PRO A 695 -16.63 13.02 -0.55
CA PRO A 695 -17.81 13.01 -1.42
C PRO A 695 -17.53 12.50 -2.84
N LEU A 696 -16.31 12.69 -3.37
CA LEU A 696 -15.92 12.10 -4.65
C LEU A 696 -15.87 10.57 -4.55
N TYR A 697 -15.08 10.04 -3.62
CA TYR A 697 -14.81 8.62 -3.53
C TYR A 697 -16.00 7.80 -3.04
N PHE A 698 -16.87 8.39 -2.21
CA PHE A 698 -18.08 7.73 -1.73
C PHE A 698 -19.24 7.82 -2.72
N GLY A 699 -19.11 8.56 -3.82
CA GLY A 699 -20.15 8.69 -4.84
C GLY A 699 -21.25 9.69 -4.48
N ILE A 700 -21.00 10.61 -3.54
CA ILE A 700 -21.92 11.69 -3.16
C ILE A 700 -21.89 12.80 -4.21
N CYS A 701 -20.70 13.12 -4.72
CA CYS A 701 -20.48 14.16 -5.71
C CYS A 701 -21.11 13.77 -7.07
N PRO A 702 -22.01 14.62 -7.62
CA PRO A 702 -22.62 14.39 -8.94
C PRO A 702 -21.57 14.26 -10.05
N ASP A 703 -21.85 13.41 -11.04
CA ASP A 703 -20.90 13.12 -12.14
C ASP A 703 -20.41 14.39 -12.86
N SER A 704 -21.32 15.34 -13.12
CA SER A 704 -21.00 16.62 -13.78
C SER A 704 -20.05 17.53 -12.99
N LEU A 705 -19.87 17.30 -11.69
CA LEU A 705 -19.01 18.09 -10.82
C LEU A 705 -17.69 17.39 -10.50
N ARG A 706 -17.56 16.09 -10.80
CA ARG A 706 -16.43 15.27 -10.37
C ARG A 706 -15.08 15.82 -10.81
N SER A 707 -14.93 16.16 -12.09
CA SER A 707 -13.67 16.69 -12.63
C SER A 707 -13.29 18.02 -11.98
N ALA A 708 -14.26 18.91 -11.77
CA ALA A 708 -14.01 20.22 -11.17
C ALA A 708 -13.65 20.15 -9.68
N VAL A 709 -14.28 19.24 -8.93
CA VAL A 709 -13.95 19.02 -7.51
C VAL A 709 -12.62 18.27 -7.38
N PHE A 710 -12.34 17.30 -8.25
CA PHE A 710 -11.07 16.59 -8.24
C PHE A 710 -9.90 17.56 -8.52
N GLU A 711 -10.08 18.53 -9.41
CA GLU A 711 -9.08 19.56 -9.67
C GLU A 711 -8.73 20.36 -8.40
N LYS A 712 -9.64 20.51 -7.44
CA LYS A 712 -9.32 21.12 -6.13
C LYS A 712 -8.39 20.27 -5.28
N ILE A 713 -8.60 18.95 -5.29
CA ILE A 713 -7.69 18.00 -4.62
C ILE A 713 -6.33 18.08 -5.28
N ARG A 714 -6.28 17.99 -6.62
CA ARG A 714 -5.03 18.05 -7.38
C ARG A 714 -4.28 19.36 -7.10
N HIS A 715 -4.97 20.50 -7.18
CA HIS A 715 -4.37 21.80 -6.89
C HIS A 715 -3.79 21.86 -5.47
N LYS A 716 -4.55 21.43 -4.46
CA LYS A 716 -4.03 21.42 -3.08
C LYS A 716 -2.81 20.52 -2.92
N VAL A 717 -2.86 19.30 -3.43
CA VAL A 717 -1.76 18.35 -3.27
C VAL A 717 -0.53 18.79 -4.07
N HIS A 718 -0.71 19.11 -5.35
CA HIS A 718 0.38 19.42 -6.27
C HIS A 718 0.95 20.83 -6.08
N VAL A 719 0.07 21.85 -6.01
CA VAL A 719 0.49 23.25 -5.99
C VAL A 719 0.74 23.74 -4.57
N GLU A 720 -0.24 23.60 -3.67
CA GLU A 720 -0.15 24.18 -2.31
C GLU A 720 0.72 23.35 -1.36
N ASN A 721 0.65 22.01 -1.47
CA ASN A 721 1.41 21.10 -0.61
C ASN A 721 2.64 20.50 -1.32
N HIS A 722 2.96 20.98 -2.53
CA HIS A 722 4.19 20.63 -3.26
C HIS A 722 4.42 19.12 -3.38
N ASP A 723 3.39 18.37 -3.78
CA ASP A 723 3.41 16.91 -3.92
C ASP A 723 3.66 16.12 -2.61
N HIS A 724 3.33 16.71 -1.45
CA HIS A 724 3.39 16.02 -0.16
C HIS A 724 2.01 15.56 0.31
N ILE A 725 2.02 14.54 1.18
CA ILE A 725 0.80 14.12 1.85
C ILE A 725 0.31 15.24 2.77
N SER A 726 -1.00 15.50 2.76
CA SER A 726 -1.58 16.61 3.52
C SER A 726 -2.83 16.20 4.29
N THR A 727 -2.99 14.90 4.51
CA THR A 727 -4.16 14.28 5.14
C THR A 727 -3.77 13.59 6.44
N GLY A 728 -4.72 13.54 7.36
CA GLY A 728 -4.63 12.73 8.57
C GLY A 728 -5.09 11.29 8.33
N LEU A 729 -5.55 10.65 9.39
CA LEU A 729 -6.07 9.29 9.43
C LEU A 729 -7.22 9.08 8.44
N ILE A 730 -8.17 10.01 8.34
CA ILE A 730 -9.40 9.86 7.56
C ILE A 730 -9.12 10.05 6.08
N GLY A 731 -8.39 11.10 5.70
CA GLY A 731 -8.06 11.37 4.30
C GLY A 731 -7.12 10.32 3.70
N SER A 732 -6.15 9.85 4.50
CA SER A 732 -5.16 8.86 4.04
C SER A 732 -5.76 7.49 3.73
N GLN A 733 -6.98 7.19 4.17
CA GLN A 733 -7.70 5.96 3.82
C GLN A 733 -8.23 5.93 2.37
N TRP A 734 -8.17 7.07 1.66
CA TRP A 734 -8.78 7.22 0.34
C TRP A 734 -7.87 7.91 -0.68
N LEU A 735 -6.79 8.55 -0.24
CA LEU A 735 -6.00 9.46 -1.08
C LEU A 735 -5.30 8.72 -2.22
N MET A 736 -4.59 7.62 -1.94
CA MET A 736 -3.70 7.01 -2.93
C MET A 736 -4.50 6.37 -4.07
N ARG A 737 -5.55 5.61 -3.72
CA ARG A 737 -6.46 5.03 -4.71
C ARG A 737 -7.30 6.11 -5.38
N GLY A 738 -7.73 7.14 -4.64
CA GLY A 738 -8.46 8.28 -5.19
C GLY A 738 -7.68 9.00 -6.29
N LEU A 739 -6.42 9.37 -6.05
CA LEU A 739 -5.55 9.99 -7.06
C LEU A 739 -5.40 9.10 -8.30
N THR A 740 -5.22 7.80 -8.10
CA THR A 740 -5.02 6.86 -9.20
C THR A 740 -6.28 6.64 -10.03
N GLU A 741 -7.44 6.45 -9.38
CA GLU A 741 -8.72 6.22 -10.06
C GLU A 741 -9.17 7.42 -10.90
N TYR A 742 -8.80 8.63 -10.48
CA TYR A 742 -9.07 9.88 -11.20
C TYR A 742 -7.97 10.28 -12.20
N GLY A 743 -7.04 9.37 -12.52
CA GLY A 743 -6.09 9.56 -13.62
C GLY A 743 -4.76 10.24 -13.27
N TYR A 744 -4.42 10.34 -11.98
CA TYR A 744 -3.17 10.93 -11.48
C TYR A 744 -2.29 9.92 -10.71
N PRO A 745 -1.96 8.75 -11.31
CA PRO A 745 -1.12 7.76 -10.66
C PRO A 745 0.31 8.24 -10.42
N GLU A 746 0.80 9.17 -11.25
CA GLU A 746 2.11 9.80 -11.07
C GLU A 746 2.18 10.57 -9.74
N LEU A 747 1.13 11.31 -9.40
CA LEU A 747 1.08 12.07 -8.15
C LEU A 747 1.03 11.14 -6.94
N ALA A 748 0.26 10.04 -7.03
CA ALA A 748 0.26 9.01 -6.00
C ALA A 748 1.65 8.36 -5.83
N TYR A 749 2.33 8.06 -6.94
CA TYR A 749 3.69 7.54 -6.91
C TYR A 749 4.69 8.53 -6.30
N THR A 750 4.61 9.82 -6.67
CA THR A 750 5.43 10.88 -6.08
C THR A 750 5.27 10.92 -4.56
N ILE A 751 4.02 10.94 -4.05
CA ILE A 751 3.77 10.95 -2.60
C ILE A 751 4.34 9.69 -1.93
N ALA A 752 4.14 8.51 -2.52
CA ALA A 752 4.61 7.24 -1.95
C ALA A 752 6.15 7.10 -1.94
N SER A 753 6.84 7.75 -2.87
CA SER A 753 8.30 7.70 -3.02
C SER A 753 9.03 8.90 -2.42
N ASN A 754 8.28 9.93 -1.98
CA ASN A 754 8.84 11.13 -1.36
C ASN A 754 9.53 10.81 -0.03
N ASN A 755 10.67 11.46 0.22
CA ASN A 755 11.47 11.33 1.44
C ASN A 755 11.63 12.64 2.24
N THR A 756 10.95 13.73 1.85
CA THR A 756 10.91 14.99 2.60
C THR A 756 9.62 15.14 3.40
N TYR A 757 9.64 15.96 4.46
CA TYR A 757 8.47 16.14 5.32
C TYR A 757 7.34 16.89 4.60
N PRO A 758 6.06 16.49 4.79
CA PRO A 758 5.60 15.23 5.40
C PRO A 758 5.58 14.06 4.37
N SER A 759 6.10 12.90 4.76
CA SER A 759 5.99 11.65 3.97
C SER A 759 6.36 10.42 4.81
N TRP A 760 6.00 9.22 4.34
CA TRP A 760 6.51 7.97 4.95
C TRP A 760 8.01 7.80 4.74
N GLY A 761 8.53 8.25 3.58
CA GLY A 761 9.97 8.22 3.32
C GLY A 761 10.75 9.15 4.24
N TYR A 762 10.18 10.27 4.68
CA TYR A 762 10.77 11.12 5.71
C TYR A 762 10.94 10.38 7.04
N MET A 763 9.95 9.58 7.46
CA MET A 763 10.09 8.73 8.66
C MET A 763 11.30 7.79 8.49
N ALA A 764 11.37 7.08 7.36
CA ALA A 764 12.46 6.15 7.07
C ALA A 764 13.84 6.85 7.01
N ALA A 765 13.92 8.01 6.36
CA ALA A 765 15.13 8.82 6.28
C ALA A 765 15.62 9.31 7.66
N ASN A 766 14.70 9.42 8.63
CA ASN A 766 14.98 9.78 10.01
C ASN A 766 15.08 8.54 10.94
N GLY A 767 15.40 7.37 10.38
CA GLY A 767 15.75 6.17 11.14
C GLY A 767 14.56 5.36 11.65
N ALA A 768 13.34 5.66 11.22
CA ALA A 768 12.17 4.83 11.51
C ALA A 768 12.32 3.44 10.89
N THR A 769 12.05 2.40 11.70
CA THR A 769 11.95 1.00 11.25
C THR A 769 10.53 0.45 11.35
N THR A 770 9.59 1.33 11.71
CA THR A 770 8.14 1.14 11.88
C THR A 770 7.46 2.42 11.38
N ILE A 771 6.13 2.44 11.33
CA ILE A 771 5.38 3.66 11.00
C ILE A 771 5.12 4.43 12.31
N TRP A 772 5.18 5.77 12.24
CA TRP A 772 4.96 6.65 13.39
C TRP A 772 3.49 7.08 13.50
N GLU A 773 3.09 7.53 14.69
CA GLU A 773 1.77 8.14 14.95
C GLU A 773 1.64 9.52 14.29
N LEU A 774 2.75 10.26 14.23
CA LEU A 774 2.82 11.61 13.68
C LEU A 774 3.79 11.65 12.49
N TRP A 775 3.45 12.42 11.47
CA TRP A 775 4.33 12.67 10.31
C TRP A 775 5.69 13.29 10.72
N ASN A 776 5.71 14.02 11.84
CA ASN A 776 6.84 14.69 12.49
C ASN A 776 7.28 13.99 13.79
N GLY A 777 7.12 12.66 13.90
CA GLY A 777 7.35 11.93 15.16
C GLY A 777 8.77 11.98 15.75
N ASN A 778 9.77 12.44 14.99
CA ASN A 778 11.11 12.70 15.50
C ASN A 778 11.26 14.03 16.24
N THR A 779 10.33 14.98 16.06
CA THR A 779 10.42 16.35 16.60
C THR A 779 9.20 16.81 17.38
N ALA A 780 8.06 16.13 17.22
CA ALA A 780 6.81 16.48 17.89
C ALA A 780 6.92 16.36 19.42
N ASP A 781 6.10 17.14 20.12
CA ASP A 781 5.92 17.02 21.58
C ASP A 781 5.62 15.56 21.98
N PRO A 782 6.25 15.04 23.06
CA PRO A 782 6.14 13.64 23.44
C PRO A 782 4.79 13.22 24.02
N GLY A 783 3.87 14.15 24.33
CA GLY A 783 2.59 13.85 24.98
C GLY A 783 1.72 12.83 24.24
N MET A 784 1.86 12.78 22.90
CA MET A 784 1.22 11.80 22.02
C MET A 784 2.09 11.57 20.78
N ASN A 785 3.16 10.79 20.94
CA ASN A 785 4.16 10.59 19.88
C ASN A 785 4.73 9.17 19.88
N SER A 786 3.90 8.19 19.52
CA SER A 786 4.31 6.81 19.31
C SER A 786 5.15 6.67 18.04
N GLN A 787 6.25 5.92 18.12
CA GLN A 787 7.07 5.58 16.96
C GLN A 787 6.76 4.18 16.40
N ASN A 788 5.65 3.57 16.82
CA ASN A 788 5.16 2.30 16.31
C ASN A 788 3.62 2.30 16.31
N HIS A 789 3.06 2.87 15.26
CA HIS A 789 1.62 3.05 15.05
C HIS A 789 1.27 2.71 13.59
N VAL A 790 0.06 2.24 13.31
CA VAL A 790 -0.32 1.80 11.95
C VAL A 790 -1.28 2.72 11.21
N MET A 791 -1.94 3.66 11.89
CA MET A 791 -3.08 4.40 11.36
C MET A 791 -2.77 5.27 10.12
N LEU A 792 -1.55 5.83 10.03
CA LEU A 792 -1.12 6.64 8.90
C LEU A 792 -0.77 5.82 7.65
N LEU A 793 -0.87 4.48 7.71
CA LEU A 793 -0.79 3.66 6.51
C LEU A 793 -2.01 3.85 5.60
N GLY A 794 -3.18 4.19 6.16
CA GLY A 794 -4.39 4.45 5.38
C GLY A 794 -4.66 3.39 4.31
N ASP A 795 -4.73 3.80 3.05
CA ASP A 795 -4.83 2.90 1.89
C ASP A 795 -3.53 2.64 1.12
N LEU A 796 -2.37 3.02 1.66
CA LEU A 796 -1.07 2.86 0.99
C LEU A 796 -0.77 1.40 0.63
N ILE A 797 -0.94 0.48 1.59
CA ILE A 797 -0.68 -0.95 1.35
C ILE A 797 -1.71 -1.53 0.38
N THR A 798 -2.98 -1.15 0.53
CA THR A 798 -4.01 -1.51 -0.45
C THR A 798 -3.63 -1.03 -1.84
N TRP A 799 -3.12 0.20 -1.98
CA TRP A 799 -2.67 0.76 -3.25
C TRP A 799 -1.44 0.02 -3.82
N PHE A 800 -0.48 -0.41 -2.99
CA PHE A 800 0.63 -1.25 -3.44
C PHE A 800 0.15 -2.53 -4.12
N TYR A 801 -0.81 -3.24 -3.53
CA TYR A 801 -1.31 -4.48 -4.09
C TYR A 801 -2.31 -4.24 -5.22
N GLU A 802 -3.31 -3.40 -5.01
CA GLU A 802 -4.41 -3.23 -5.94
C GLU A 802 -4.01 -2.40 -7.16
N ASN A 803 -3.16 -1.40 -7.02
CA ASN A 803 -2.79 -0.49 -8.11
C ASN A 803 -1.40 -0.79 -8.66
N LEU A 804 -0.35 -0.84 -7.85
CA LEU A 804 1.00 -1.09 -8.39
C LEU A 804 1.17 -2.52 -8.87
N ALA A 805 0.86 -3.51 -8.03
CA ALA A 805 0.90 -4.92 -8.43
C ALA A 805 -0.30 -5.31 -9.30
N GLY A 806 -1.43 -4.60 -9.14
CA GLY A 806 -2.64 -4.83 -9.91
C GLY A 806 -3.52 -5.98 -9.40
N ILE A 807 -3.29 -6.52 -8.20
CA ILE A 807 -4.01 -7.68 -7.66
C ILE A 807 -5.24 -7.21 -6.86
N ARG A 808 -6.46 -7.48 -7.35
CA ARG A 808 -7.71 -7.20 -6.61
C ARG A 808 -8.68 -8.36 -6.69
N SER A 809 -9.55 -8.51 -5.70
CA SER A 809 -10.70 -9.42 -5.81
C SER A 809 -11.79 -8.79 -6.68
N HIS A 810 -12.47 -9.61 -7.48
CA HIS A 810 -13.67 -9.16 -8.20
C HIS A 810 -14.80 -8.82 -7.20
N LYS A 811 -15.67 -7.87 -7.58
CA LYS A 811 -16.74 -7.36 -6.70
C LYS A 811 -17.87 -8.36 -6.43
N SER A 812 -18.17 -9.23 -7.40
CA SER A 812 -19.24 -10.25 -7.31
C SER A 812 -18.73 -11.68 -7.11
N GLU A 813 -17.49 -11.96 -7.51
CA GLU A 813 -16.85 -13.27 -7.40
C GLU A 813 -15.68 -13.12 -6.42
N VAL A 814 -16.05 -12.92 -5.16
CA VAL A 814 -15.18 -12.50 -4.06
C VAL A 814 -14.20 -13.59 -3.60
N GLY A 815 -13.31 -13.25 -2.66
CA GLY A 815 -12.34 -14.21 -2.13
C GLY A 815 -11.26 -14.59 -3.16
N PHE A 816 -11.08 -13.77 -4.20
CA PHE A 816 -10.24 -14.05 -5.36
C PHE A 816 -10.67 -15.29 -6.16
N LYS A 817 -11.97 -15.63 -6.12
CA LYS A 817 -12.55 -16.62 -7.04
C LYS A 817 -12.40 -16.14 -8.49
N LYS A 818 -12.63 -14.84 -8.71
CA LYS A 818 -12.17 -14.10 -9.88
C LYS A 818 -11.24 -12.99 -9.45
N VAL A 819 -10.08 -12.91 -10.08
CA VAL A 819 -9.04 -11.91 -9.81
C VAL A 819 -9.14 -10.79 -10.84
N ILE A 820 -9.06 -9.53 -10.41
CA ILE A 820 -8.72 -8.42 -11.31
C ILE A 820 -7.21 -8.26 -11.29
N MET A 821 -6.60 -8.32 -12.47
CA MET A 821 -5.17 -8.02 -12.69
C MET A 821 -5.08 -6.70 -13.46
N LYS A 822 -4.87 -5.58 -12.78
CA LYS A 822 -4.85 -4.23 -13.38
C LYS A 822 -3.73 -3.36 -12.78
N PRO A 823 -2.46 -3.59 -13.17
CA PRO A 823 -1.35 -2.78 -12.67
C PRO A 823 -1.41 -1.39 -13.28
N THR A 824 -1.02 -0.40 -12.48
CA THR A 824 -0.78 0.98 -12.87
C THR A 824 0.73 1.15 -13.01
N ILE A 825 1.17 1.72 -14.12
CA ILE A 825 2.59 1.82 -14.47
C ILE A 825 3.01 3.30 -14.43
N PRO A 826 3.28 3.88 -13.25
CA PRO A 826 3.71 5.26 -13.17
C PRO A 826 5.11 5.45 -13.79
N ALA A 827 5.35 6.62 -14.37
CA ALA A 827 6.65 7.02 -14.90
C ALA A 827 7.72 7.00 -13.80
N GLY A 828 8.91 6.51 -14.15
CA GLY A 828 10.01 6.35 -13.20
C GLY A 828 9.99 5.07 -12.37
N LEU A 829 8.87 4.32 -12.35
CA LEU A 829 8.81 2.99 -11.74
C LEU A 829 9.02 1.90 -12.80
N LYS A 830 10.12 1.15 -12.68
CA LYS A 830 10.57 0.20 -13.70
C LYS A 830 10.13 -1.23 -13.43
N GLU A 831 9.90 -1.59 -12.17
CA GLU A 831 9.58 -2.95 -11.78
C GLU A 831 8.71 -2.98 -10.53
N VAL A 832 7.73 -3.88 -10.51
CA VAL A 832 6.99 -4.30 -9.32
C VAL A 832 6.88 -5.81 -9.34
N LYS A 833 7.20 -6.43 -8.20
CA LYS A 833 7.08 -7.86 -7.96
C LYS A 833 6.29 -8.07 -6.68
N ALA A 834 5.12 -8.70 -6.81
CA ALA A 834 4.24 -8.99 -5.70
C ALA A 834 3.64 -10.40 -5.78
N ALA A 835 3.36 -10.96 -4.61
CA ALA A 835 2.59 -12.20 -4.47
C ALA A 835 1.65 -12.10 -3.26
N TYR A 836 0.48 -12.71 -3.37
CA TYR A 836 -0.53 -12.79 -2.33
C TYR A 836 -1.10 -14.21 -2.25
N GLU A 837 -1.04 -14.81 -1.06
CA GLU A 837 -1.61 -16.13 -0.77
C GLU A 837 -3.11 -16.01 -0.42
N SER A 838 -3.98 -16.21 -1.41
CA SER A 838 -5.44 -16.15 -1.23
C SER A 838 -6.02 -17.45 -0.66
N MET A 839 -7.32 -17.45 -0.34
CA MET A 839 -8.04 -18.67 0.06
C MET A 839 -8.03 -19.77 -1.02
N HIS A 840 -7.81 -19.41 -2.29
CA HIS A 840 -7.69 -20.35 -3.40
C HIS A 840 -6.24 -20.73 -3.76
N GLY A 841 -5.24 -20.01 -3.23
CA GLY A 841 -3.82 -20.22 -3.50
C GLY A 841 -3.08 -18.94 -3.92
N SER A 842 -1.82 -19.10 -4.33
CA SER A 842 -0.93 -18.00 -4.70
C SER A 842 -1.40 -17.25 -5.95
N ILE A 843 -1.51 -15.93 -5.83
CA ILE A 843 -1.67 -14.97 -6.93
C ILE A 843 -0.37 -14.17 -7.02
N ALA A 844 0.23 -14.10 -8.20
CA ALA A 844 1.48 -13.36 -8.40
C ALA A 844 1.37 -12.38 -9.56
N SER A 845 2.05 -11.24 -9.41
CA SER A 845 2.18 -10.19 -10.43
C SER A 845 3.62 -9.69 -10.42
N HIS A 846 4.30 -9.83 -11.55
CA HIS A 846 5.66 -9.33 -11.72
C HIS A 846 5.77 -8.67 -13.08
N TRP A 847 5.74 -7.33 -13.10
CA TRP A 847 5.93 -6.57 -14.32
C TRP A 847 7.26 -5.83 -14.33
N LYS A 848 7.83 -5.70 -15.53
CA LYS A 848 8.97 -4.86 -15.86
C LYS A 848 8.60 -3.95 -17.02
N ASN A 849 8.84 -2.66 -16.85
CA ASN A 849 8.56 -1.66 -17.86
C ASN A 849 9.88 -0.97 -18.24
N THR A 850 10.34 -1.27 -19.46
CA THR A 850 11.53 -0.66 -20.07
C THR A 850 11.11 0.20 -21.25
N GLU A 851 12.08 0.84 -21.86
CA GLU A 851 11.96 1.76 -22.98
C GLU A 851 11.54 1.02 -24.25
N SER A 852 11.98 -0.23 -24.43
CA SER A 852 11.68 -1.06 -25.61
C SER A 852 10.57 -2.08 -25.40
N LYS A 853 10.25 -2.45 -24.15
CA LYS A 853 9.21 -3.46 -23.87
C LYS A 853 8.58 -3.34 -22.49
N PHE A 854 7.34 -3.79 -22.38
CA PHE A 854 6.65 -4.12 -21.14
C PHE A 854 6.51 -5.64 -21.05
N GLU A 855 6.98 -6.24 -19.95
CA GLU A 855 6.90 -7.67 -19.67
C GLU A 855 6.10 -7.88 -18.39
N TRP A 856 5.22 -8.88 -18.38
CA TRP A 856 4.39 -9.15 -17.23
C TRP A 856 4.15 -10.65 -17.02
N HIS A 857 4.67 -11.17 -15.92
CA HIS A 857 4.40 -12.51 -15.43
C HIS A 857 3.26 -12.48 -14.43
N ILE A 858 2.26 -13.33 -14.63
CA ILE A 858 1.16 -13.49 -13.70
C ILE A 858 0.92 -14.96 -13.36
N THR A 859 0.47 -15.22 -12.14
CA THR A 859 0.03 -16.55 -11.69
C THR A 859 -1.36 -16.43 -11.08
N ILE A 860 -2.30 -17.25 -11.56
CA ILE A 860 -3.67 -17.37 -11.08
C ILE A 860 -3.87 -18.79 -10.52
N PRO A 861 -4.35 -18.96 -9.27
CA PRO A 861 -4.46 -20.27 -8.65
C PRO A 861 -5.51 -21.14 -9.34
N ALA A 862 -5.34 -22.47 -9.25
CA ALA A 862 -6.32 -23.41 -9.78
C ALA A 862 -7.69 -23.19 -9.11
N ASN A 863 -8.74 -23.48 -9.86
CA ASN A 863 -10.12 -23.19 -9.48
C ASN A 863 -10.50 -21.70 -9.41
N SER A 864 -9.62 -20.78 -9.80
CA SER A 864 -9.91 -19.36 -10.00
C SER A 864 -9.72 -18.93 -11.46
N SER A 865 -10.16 -17.73 -11.80
CA SER A 865 -9.95 -17.06 -13.09
C SER A 865 -9.50 -15.62 -12.90
N ALA A 866 -9.09 -14.95 -13.98
CA ALA A 866 -8.73 -13.53 -13.93
C ALA A 866 -9.26 -12.72 -15.11
N GLN A 867 -9.58 -11.47 -14.82
CA GLN A 867 -9.78 -10.40 -15.78
C GLN A 867 -8.55 -9.50 -15.74
N VAL A 868 -7.80 -9.51 -16.83
CA VAL A 868 -6.48 -8.87 -16.94
C VAL A 868 -6.60 -7.63 -17.81
N TYR A 869 -5.98 -6.54 -17.39
CA TYR A 869 -5.92 -5.28 -18.10
C TYR A 869 -4.46 -4.98 -18.43
N ILE A 870 -4.10 -5.11 -19.70
CA ILE A 870 -2.74 -4.96 -20.20
C ILE A 870 -2.61 -3.58 -20.87
N PRO A 871 -1.62 -2.74 -20.51
CA PRO A 871 -1.37 -1.48 -21.22
C PRO A 871 -1.05 -1.74 -22.70
N ALA A 872 -1.93 -1.32 -23.61
CA ALA A 872 -1.85 -1.59 -25.05
C ALA A 872 -2.67 -0.58 -25.85
N THR A 873 -2.32 -0.38 -27.12
CA THR A 873 -3.06 0.44 -28.10
C THR A 873 -3.67 -0.39 -29.24
N ALA A 874 -3.25 -1.65 -29.37
CA ALA A 874 -3.87 -2.63 -30.26
C ALA A 874 -3.73 -4.03 -29.67
N VAL A 875 -4.55 -4.98 -30.12
CA VAL A 875 -4.51 -6.37 -29.64
C VAL A 875 -3.22 -7.06 -30.09
N GLU A 876 -2.78 -6.72 -31.30
CA GLU A 876 -1.65 -7.28 -32.04
C GLU A 876 -0.30 -6.95 -31.38
N GLU A 877 -0.27 -5.90 -30.54
CA GLU A 877 0.93 -5.50 -29.80
C GLU A 877 1.28 -6.48 -28.67
N ILE A 878 0.32 -7.30 -28.24
CA ILE A 878 0.46 -8.19 -27.10
C ILE A 878 0.70 -9.61 -27.57
N THR A 879 1.78 -10.21 -27.04
CA THR A 879 2.04 -11.64 -27.17
C THR A 879 1.96 -12.32 -25.81
N GLU A 880 1.53 -13.58 -25.81
CA GLU A 880 1.65 -14.49 -24.67
C GLU A 880 2.63 -15.60 -25.05
N ASN A 881 3.72 -15.75 -24.29
CA ASN A 881 4.83 -16.66 -24.63
C ASN A 881 5.30 -16.53 -26.09
N GLY A 882 5.38 -15.30 -26.61
CA GLY A 882 5.87 -15.00 -27.96
C GLY A 882 4.88 -15.27 -29.09
N LYS A 883 3.63 -15.68 -28.80
CA LYS A 883 2.58 -15.87 -29.82
C LYS A 883 1.47 -14.81 -29.65
N PRO A 884 0.79 -14.40 -30.73
CA PRO A 884 -0.37 -13.51 -30.64
C PRO A 884 -1.46 -14.08 -29.73
N LEU A 885 -2.23 -13.22 -29.06
CA LEU A 885 -3.30 -13.64 -28.15
C LEU A 885 -4.36 -14.54 -28.84
N THR A 886 -4.63 -14.30 -30.13
CA THR A 886 -5.58 -15.07 -30.94
C THR A 886 -5.14 -16.53 -31.17
N ALA A 887 -3.88 -16.88 -30.91
CA ALA A 887 -3.40 -18.26 -30.97
C ALA A 887 -3.91 -19.14 -29.82
N TYR A 888 -4.53 -18.56 -28.79
CA TYR A 888 -4.97 -19.26 -27.59
C TYR A 888 -6.49 -19.22 -27.43
N ASN A 889 -7.15 -20.36 -27.67
CA ASN A 889 -8.61 -20.49 -27.58
C ASN A 889 -9.21 -20.27 -26.18
N TYR A 890 -8.39 -20.33 -25.12
CA TYR A 890 -8.82 -20.10 -23.74
C TYR A 890 -8.67 -18.64 -23.29
N ILE A 891 -8.06 -17.77 -24.11
CA ILE A 891 -7.98 -16.33 -23.83
C ILE A 891 -9.18 -15.67 -24.51
N SER A 892 -10.06 -15.09 -23.71
CA SER A 892 -11.16 -14.28 -24.23
C SER A 892 -10.73 -12.82 -24.29
N ILE A 893 -10.60 -12.29 -25.51
CA ILE A 893 -10.25 -10.89 -25.76
C ILE A 893 -11.50 -10.03 -25.56
N GLY A 894 -11.39 -9.05 -24.66
CA GLY A 894 -12.45 -8.11 -24.33
C GLY A 894 -12.22 -6.76 -25.01
N LYS A 895 -12.60 -5.70 -24.31
CA LYS A 895 -12.51 -4.33 -24.84
C LYS A 895 -11.09 -3.77 -24.72
N LEU A 896 -10.73 -2.94 -25.70
CA LEU A 896 -9.62 -2.01 -25.63
C LEU A 896 -10.21 -0.62 -25.31
N GLU A 897 -10.00 -0.11 -24.10
CA GLU A 897 -10.52 1.18 -23.67
C GLU A 897 -9.44 1.94 -22.88
N LYS A 898 -9.25 3.23 -23.17
CA LYS A 898 -8.32 4.12 -22.44
C LYS A 898 -6.88 3.56 -22.33
N GLY A 899 -6.37 2.95 -23.41
CA GLY A 899 -5.02 2.39 -23.47
C GLY A 899 -4.82 1.09 -22.68
N LEU A 900 -5.91 0.38 -22.34
CA LEU A 900 -5.88 -0.92 -21.66
C LEU A 900 -6.65 -1.96 -22.45
N LEU A 901 -5.98 -3.04 -22.83
CA LEU A 901 -6.59 -4.24 -23.38
C LEU A 901 -7.09 -5.13 -22.24
N GLN A 902 -8.40 -5.34 -22.17
CA GLN A 902 -8.98 -6.30 -21.26
C GLN A 902 -8.99 -7.70 -21.89
N ILE A 903 -8.53 -8.71 -21.15
CA ILE A 903 -8.70 -10.13 -21.49
C ILE A 903 -9.23 -10.90 -20.28
N ASN A 904 -9.88 -12.05 -20.51
CA ASN A 904 -10.18 -13.03 -19.48
C ASN A 904 -9.33 -14.28 -19.69
N ILE A 905 -8.77 -14.79 -18.61
CA ILE A 905 -7.93 -15.99 -18.59
C ILE A 905 -8.35 -16.92 -17.45
N PRO A 906 -8.17 -18.24 -17.60
CA PRO A 906 -8.38 -19.18 -16.52
C PRO A 906 -7.14 -19.28 -15.60
N SER A 907 -7.14 -20.23 -14.66
CA SER A 907 -6.00 -20.53 -13.80
C SER A 907 -4.72 -20.89 -14.58
N GLY A 908 -3.55 -20.62 -13.99
CA GLY A 908 -2.25 -20.91 -14.58
C GLY A 908 -1.26 -19.76 -14.47
N THR A 909 -0.06 -19.97 -15.03
CA THR A 909 1.00 -18.95 -15.13
C THR A 909 1.11 -18.46 -16.57
N TYR A 910 1.18 -17.14 -16.77
CA TYR A 910 1.18 -16.47 -18.06
C TYR A 910 2.32 -15.46 -18.16
N HIS A 911 2.81 -15.24 -19.37
CA HIS A 911 3.84 -14.23 -19.66
C HIS A 911 3.40 -13.37 -20.83
N PHE A 912 2.97 -12.15 -20.54
CA PHE A 912 2.58 -11.17 -21.53
C PHE A 912 3.74 -10.24 -21.86
N VAL A 913 3.94 -9.99 -23.14
CA VAL A 913 4.94 -9.04 -23.63
C VAL A 913 4.27 -8.08 -24.59
N ARG A 914 4.50 -6.79 -24.36
CA ARG A 914 4.25 -5.71 -25.31
C ARG A 914 5.59 -5.12 -25.74
N ASN A 915 5.92 -5.24 -27.02
CA ASN A 915 7.02 -4.46 -27.57
C ASN A 915 6.54 -3.02 -27.78
N LYS A 916 7.37 -2.04 -27.45
CA LYS A 916 7.12 -0.62 -27.72
C LYS A 916 7.80 -0.27 -29.04
N PRO A 917 7.08 -0.30 -30.18
CA PRO A 917 7.68 0.01 -31.47
C PRO A 917 8.18 1.46 -31.49
N PHE A 918 9.18 1.75 -32.33
CA PHE A 918 9.73 3.10 -32.53
C PHE A 918 10.34 3.76 -31.26
N LYS A 919 10.94 2.99 -30.35
CA LYS A 919 11.77 3.53 -29.25
C LYS A 919 13.27 3.17 -29.37
N GLN A 920 13.61 2.35 -30.36
CA GLN A 920 14.99 1.89 -30.58
C GLN A 920 15.90 3.04 -31.02
N GLY A 921 17.02 3.23 -30.31
CA GLY A 921 17.98 4.31 -30.55
C GLY A 921 17.92 5.42 -29.51
N ILE A 922 16.91 5.46 -28.63
CA ILE A 922 16.92 6.33 -27.46
C ILE A 922 17.97 5.82 -26.45
N VAL A 923 18.93 6.69 -26.11
CA VAL A 923 20.02 6.43 -25.17
C VAL A 923 19.71 6.97 -23.77
N LYS A 924 18.99 8.09 -23.71
CA LYS A 924 18.59 8.75 -22.46
C LYS A 924 17.22 9.38 -22.62
N ASP A 925 16.39 9.30 -21.58
CA ASP A 925 15.02 9.83 -21.54
C ASP A 925 14.79 10.37 -20.11
N GLU A 926 14.88 11.68 -19.94
CA GLU A 926 14.88 12.33 -18.61
C GLU A 926 14.13 13.66 -18.61
N PHE A 927 13.82 14.18 -17.43
CA PHE A 927 13.37 15.56 -17.26
C PHE A 927 14.56 16.48 -16.99
N ILE A 928 14.52 17.71 -17.52
CA ILE A 928 15.52 18.74 -17.18
C ILE A 928 15.37 19.17 -15.71
N PHE A 929 14.13 19.19 -15.21
CA PHE A 929 13.82 19.47 -13.81
C PHE A 929 12.54 18.72 -13.41
N GLU A 930 12.50 18.27 -12.15
CA GLU A 930 11.28 17.68 -11.58
C GLU A 930 10.42 18.70 -10.82
N ARG A 931 11.06 19.74 -10.27
CA ARG A 931 10.41 20.84 -9.54
C ARG A 931 10.91 22.18 -10.07
N ALA A 932 10.03 23.18 -10.12
CA ALA A 932 10.34 24.55 -10.51
C ALA A 932 9.54 25.54 -9.66
N SER A 933 9.95 26.82 -9.68
CA SER A 933 9.25 27.92 -8.99
C SER A 933 8.00 28.41 -9.73
N PHE A 934 7.62 27.76 -10.83
CA PHE A 934 6.49 28.10 -11.68
C PHE A 934 5.67 26.82 -12.00
N PRO A 935 4.33 26.93 -12.11
CA PRO A 935 3.48 25.79 -12.42
C PRO A 935 3.41 25.44 -13.91
N GLU A 936 3.65 26.41 -14.81
CA GLU A 936 3.67 26.17 -16.26
C GLU A 936 5.04 26.51 -16.90
N SER A 937 5.46 25.69 -17.86
CA SER A 937 6.62 25.89 -18.75
C SER A 937 6.31 25.51 -20.19
N HIS A 938 6.83 26.27 -21.17
CA HIS A 938 6.57 26.02 -22.58
C HIS A 938 7.67 26.57 -23.52
N ALA A 939 7.64 26.10 -24.78
CA ALA A 939 8.54 26.47 -25.87
C ALA A 939 10.04 26.33 -25.54
N ALA A 940 10.50 25.08 -25.48
CA ALA A 940 11.89 24.77 -25.19
C ALA A 940 12.82 24.96 -26.39
N THR A 941 14.08 25.29 -26.11
CA THR A 941 15.20 25.37 -27.06
C THR A 941 16.46 24.78 -26.42
N ILE A 942 17.39 24.26 -27.22
CA ILE A 942 18.66 23.69 -26.75
C ILE A 942 19.82 24.09 -27.67
N ALA A 943 21.00 24.28 -27.09
CA ALA A 943 22.25 24.52 -27.81
C ALA A 943 23.43 23.78 -27.16
N GLU A 944 24.40 23.41 -27.99
CA GLU A 944 25.70 22.91 -27.54
C GLU A 944 26.70 24.06 -27.44
N THR A 945 27.45 24.09 -26.35
CA THR A 945 28.55 25.04 -26.09
C THR A 945 29.82 24.28 -25.69
N PRO A 946 31.00 24.92 -25.67
CA PRO A 946 32.22 24.29 -25.15
C PRO A 946 32.11 23.82 -23.69
N SER A 947 31.19 24.37 -22.90
CA SER A 947 30.94 23.97 -21.50
C SER A 947 29.88 22.88 -21.35
N GLY A 948 29.29 22.38 -22.43
CA GLY A 948 28.20 21.40 -22.42
C GLY A 948 26.90 21.94 -23.01
N LEU A 949 25.79 21.29 -22.67
CA LEU A 949 24.46 21.67 -23.18
C LEU A 949 23.79 22.72 -22.30
N ILE A 950 23.08 23.63 -22.95
CA ILE A 950 22.19 24.60 -22.31
C ILE A 950 20.81 24.53 -22.97
N ALA A 951 19.77 24.49 -22.15
CA ALA A 951 18.39 24.58 -22.60
C ALA A 951 17.72 25.84 -22.04
N ALA A 952 16.75 26.38 -22.77
CA ALA A 952 15.91 27.50 -22.34
C ALA A 952 14.44 27.29 -22.67
N TRP A 953 13.55 27.92 -21.92
CA TRP A 953 12.09 27.91 -22.10
C TRP A 953 11.48 29.13 -21.41
N PHE A 954 10.19 29.41 -21.63
CA PHE A 954 9.47 30.38 -20.81
C PHE A 954 8.63 29.68 -19.73
N GLY A 955 8.53 30.28 -18.55
CA GLY A 955 7.78 29.73 -17.42
C GLY A 955 7.12 30.81 -16.56
N GLY A 956 5.98 30.49 -15.96
CA GLY A 956 5.17 31.39 -15.13
C GLY A 956 3.87 30.75 -14.68
N THR A 957 2.95 31.55 -14.12
CA THR A 957 1.63 31.06 -13.67
C THR A 957 0.78 30.50 -14.80
N LYS A 958 0.81 31.13 -15.98
CA LYS A 958 0.16 30.67 -17.21
C LYS A 958 0.74 31.40 -18.42
N GLU A 959 0.81 30.71 -19.56
CA GLU A 959 1.20 31.34 -20.84
C GLU A 959 0.45 32.66 -21.09
N GLY A 960 1.20 33.75 -21.29
CA GLY A 960 0.68 35.10 -21.55
C GLY A 960 0.45 35.97 -20.31
N ASN A 961 0.60 35.44 -19.10
CA ASN A 961 0.57 36.27 -17.89
C ASN A 961 1.86 37.09 -17.74
N LYS A 962 1.75 38.28 -17.12
CA LYS A 962 2.87 39.24 -16.99
C LYS A 962 4.10 38.69 -16.26
N ASP A 963 3.92 37.69 -15.40
CA ASP A 963 5.00 37.03 -14.64
C ASP A 963 5.79 35.99 -15.47
N VAL A 964 5.37 35.68 -16.69
CA VAL A 964 6.09 34.74 -17.58
C VAL A 964 7.46 35.31 -17.95
N CYS A 965 8.51 34.57 -17.60
CA CYS A 965 9.92 34.91 -17.82
C CYS A 965 10.64 33.79 -18.58
N ILE A 966 11.85 34.06 -19.07
CA ILE A 966 12.74 33.07 -19.71
C ILE A 966 13.65 32.45 -18.66
N TYR A 967 13.71 31.13 -18.65
CA TYR A 967 14.57 30.34 -17.77
C TYR A 967 15.57 29.52 -18.58
N THR A 968 16.73 29.26 -17.99
CA THR A 968 17.78 28.38 -18.55
C THR A 968 18.17 27.29 -17.56
N SER A 969 18.70 26.19 -18.08
CA SER A 969 19.38 25.14 -17.30
C SER A 969 20.55 24.58 -18.08
N HIS A 970 21.60 24.18 -17.37
CA HIS A 970 22.85 23.65 -17.92
C HIS A 970 23.00 22.17 -17.58
N LEU A 971 23.43 21.35 -18.54
CA LEU A 971 23.81 19.96 -18.29
C LEU A 971 25.30 19.90 -17.94
N ARG A 972 25.63 19.57 -16.69
CA ARG A 972 27.01 19.46 -16.19
C ARG A 972 27.20 18.16 -15.42
N ASN A 973 28.32 17.47 -15.65
CA ASN A 973 28.62 16.18 -15.01
C ASN A 973 27.46 15.16 -15.12
N GLY A 974 26.74 15.19 -16.25
CA GLY A 974 25.59 14.31 -16.50
C GLY A 974 24.27 14.72 -15.82
N GLN A 975 24.21 15.85 -15.10
CA GLN A 975 23.01 16.34 -14.41
C GLN A 975 22.63 17.78 -14.82
N TRP A 976 21.33 18.03 -14.92
CA TRP A 976 20.79 19.36 -15.20
C TRP A 976 20.79 20.23 -13.94
N THR A 977 21.14 21.51 -14.08
CA THR A 977 21.00 22.49 -13.00
C THR A 977 19.54 22.87 -12.76
N THR A 978 19.21 23.41 -11.59
CA THR A 978 17.89 24.01 -11.36
C THR A 978 17.61 25.15 -12.34
N PRO A 979 16.35 25.36 -12.76
CA PRO A 979 15.97 26.46 -13.63
C PRO A 979 16.42 27.83 -13.08
N ASN A 980 17.09 28.63 -13.90
CA ASN A 980 17.53 29.99 -13.55
C ASN A 980 16.88 31.03 -14.47
N MET A 981 16.25 32.05 -13.90
CA MET A 981 15.60 33.11 -14.68
C MET A 981 16.67 34.03 -15.28
N VAL A 982 16.60 34.26 -16.60
CA VAL A 982 17.61 35.05 -17.34
C VAL A 982 17.04 36.24 -18.09
N ALA A 983 15.73 36.26 -18.36
CA ALA A 983 15.08 37.42 -18.97
C ALA A 983 13.64 37.56 -18.49
N ASP A 984 13.20 38.82 -18.33
CA ASP A 984 11.82 39.19 -18.04
C ASP A 984 11.26 40.13 -19.12
N GLY A 985 9.98 40.50 -18.98
CA GLY A 985 9.33 41.47 -19.84
C GLY A 985 9.03 42.81 -19.17
N VAL A 986 9.78 43.21 -18.14
CA VAL A 986 9.69 44.55 -17.53
C VAL A 986 10.28 45.57 -18.50
N LEU A 987 9.46 46.42 -19.10
CA LEU A 987 9.91 47.45 -20.05
C LEU A 987 10.29 48.77 -19.34
N ASN A 988 9.53 49.12 -18.30
CA ASN A 988 9.73 50.29 -17.43
C ASN A 988 8.92 50.08 -16.13
N ASP A 989 8.93 51.07 -15.22
CA ASP A 989 8.31 50.99 -13.89
C ASP A 989 6.80 50.67 -13.89
N SER A 990 6.09 51.00 -14.97
CA SER A 990 4.63 50.79 -15.08
C SER A 990 4.22 49.69 -16.06
N THR A 991 5.15 49.25 -16.91
CA THR A 991 4.84 48.35 -18.05
C THR A 991 5.63 47.07 -17.95
N ARG A 992 4.90 45.96 -17.76
CA ARG A 992 5.42 44.60 -17.85
C ARG A 992 4.55 43.76 -18.77
N TYR A 993 5.20 43.11 -19.72
CA TYR A 993 4.61 42.11 -20.60
C TYR A 993 5.19 40.72 -20.33
N PRO A 994 4.51 39.64 -20.72
CA PRO A 994 5.11 38.31 -20.79
C PRO A 994 6.27 38.24 -21.79
N THR A 995 7.21 37.32 -21.53
CA THR A 995 8.20 36.88 -22.51
C THR A 995 7.76 35.63 -23.26
N TYR A 996 8.19 35.46 -24.51
CA TYR A 996 7.84 34.29 -25.32
C TYR A 996 9.00 33.74 -26.16
N ASN A 997 8.86 32.46 -26.52
CA ASN A 997 9.65 31.70 -27.50
C ASN A 997 11.16 32.03 -27.51
N PRO A 998 11.89 31.59 -26.47
CA PRO A 998 13.33 31.67 -26.48
C PRO A 998 13.93 30.78 -27.59
N VAL A 999 15.00 31.24 -28.22
CA VAL A 999 15.78 30.48 -29.18
C VAL A 999 17.26 30.69 -28.89
N LEU A 1000 17.96 29.60 -28.60
CA LEU A 1000 19.40 29.59 -28.37
C LEU A 1000 20.16 29.34 -29.67
N TYR A 1001 21.28 30.03 -29.86
CA TYR A 1001 22.21 29.77 -30.96
C TYR A 1001 23.64 30.06 -30.51
N TYR A 1002 24.53 29.06 -30.57
CA TYR A 1002 25.95 29.25 -30.32
C TYR A 1002 26.64 29.66 -31.62
N ALA A 1003 27.15 30.88 -31.68
CA ALA A 1003 27.71 31.47 -32.88
C ALA A 1003 29.21 31.16 -33.02
N ASP A 1004 29.68 31.12 -34.27
CA ASP A 1004 31.08 30.81 -34.60
C ASP A 1004 32.10 31.83 -34.05
N ASN A 1005 31.63 33.02 -33.63
CA ASN A 1005 32.43 34.03 -32.94
C ASN A 1005 32.61 33.75 -31.44
N GLY A 1006 32.11 32.61 -30.94
CA GLY A 1006 32.22 32.17 -29.54
C GLY A 1006 31.12 32.70 -28.62
N GLU A 1007 30.17 33.51 -29.11
CA GLU A 1007 29.05 34.02 -28.31
C GLU A 1007 27.85 33.07 -28.36
N LEU A 1008 27.18 32.89 -27.20
CA LEU A 1008 25.86 32.29 -27.13
C LEU A 1008 24.80 33.40 -27.24
N LEU A 1009 23.93 33.30 -28.24
CA LEU A 1009 22.82 34.22 -28.48
C LEU A 1009 21.53 33.62 -27.93
N LEU A 1010 20.74 34.45 -27.23
CA LEU A 1010 19.38 34.14 -26.79
C LEU A 1010 18.41 35.14 -27.42
N PHE A 1011 17.63 34.68 -28.39
CA PHE A 1011 16.54 35.46 -28.99
C PHE A 1011 15.24 35.17 -28.24
N TYR A 1012 14.42 36.19 -27.95
CA TYR A 1012 13.12 36.03 -27.29
C TYR A 1012 12.22 37.22 -27.60
N LYS A 1013 10.93 37.13 -27.24
CA LYS A 1013 9.91 38.13 -27.63
C LYS A 1013 9.28 38.72 -26.39
N ILE A 1014 8.94 40.00 -26.44
CA ILE A 1014 8.21 40.71 -25.37
C ILE A 1014 6.99 41.39 -25.99
N GLY A 1015 5.81 41.20 -25.39
CA GLY A 1015 4.61 41.93 -25.80
C GLY A 1015 3.31 41.45 -25.17
N PRO A 1016 2.18 42.14 -25.41
CA PRO A 1016 0.89 41.81 -24.79
C PRO A 1016 0.28 40.50 -25.29
N ASN A 1017 0.64 40.07 -26.50
CA ASN A 1017 0.22 38.82 -27.12
C ASN A 1017 1.12 38.51 -28.33
N VAL A 1018 0.97 37.33 -28.92
CA VAL A 1018 1.76 36.84 -30.07
C VAL A 1018 1.67 37.75 -31.30
N ALA A 1019 0.52 38.39 -31.55
CA ALA A 1019 0.35 39.26 -32.71
C ALA A 1019 0.98 40.67 -32.52
N GLY A 1020 1.23 41.07 -31.27
CA GLY A 1020 1.73 42.39 -30.88
C GLY A 1020 3.11 42.38 -30.22
N TRP A 1021 3.85 41.28 -30.30
CA TRP A 1021 5.19 41.19 -29.70
C TRP A 1021 6.28 41.87 -30.53
N THR A 1022 7.42 42.15 -29.90
CA THR A 1022 8.64 42.66 -30.54
C THR A 1022 9.79 41.70 -30.27
N GLY A 1023 10.80 41.68 -31.15
CA GLY A 1023 11.96 40.81 -31.04
C GLY A 1023 13.06 41.41 -30.18
N TRP A 1024 13.68 40.58 -29.33
CA TRP A 1024 14.75 40.94 -28.43
C TRP A 1024 15.84 39.88 -28.45
N MET A 1025 17.07 40.28 -28.11
CA MET A 1025 18.17 39.35 -27.94
C MET A 1025 19.07 39.69 -26.75
N MET A 1026 19.76 38.68 -26.24
CA MET A 1026 20.82 38.79 -25.24
C MET A 1026 22.02 37.94 -25.68
N ARG A 1027 23.19 38.28 -25.18
CA ARG A 1027 24.47 37.62 -25.53
C ARG A 1027 25.15 37.11 -24.29
N SER A 1028 25.86 36.00 -24.42
CA SER A 1028 26.73 35.47 -23.38
C SER A 1028 28.09 35.09 -23.96
N LYS A 1029 29.15 35.54 -23.30
CA LYS A 1029 30.55 35.23 -23.65
C LYS A 1029 31.14 34.09 -22.83
N ASP A 1030 30.41 33.63 -21.82
CA ASP A 1030 30.82 32.57 -20.91
C ASP A 1030 29.91 31.34 -21.03
N HIS A 1031 29.25 31.16 -22.19
CA HIS A 1031 28.42 30.00 -22.51
C HIS A 1031 27.08 29.92 -21.76
N GLY A 1032 26.55 31.07 -21.32
CA GLY A 1032 25.21 31.21 -20.73
C GLY A 1032 25.19 31.24 -19.21
N TYR A 1033 26.32 31.52 -18.56
CA TYR A 1033 26.40 31.71 -17.11
C TYR A 1033 26.05 33.15 -16.75
N THR A 1034 26.54 34.10 -17.53
CA THR A 1034 26.16 35.51 -17.48
C THR A 1034 25.63 35.99 -18.82
N TRP A 1035 24.73 36.97 -18.78
CA TRP A 1035 24.07 37.51 -19.96
C TRP A 1035 24.22 39.03 -20.02
N SER A 1036 24.36 39.57 -21.23
CA SER A 1036 24.37 41.01 -21.50
C SER A 1036 23.02 41.65 -21.15
N LYS A 1037 22.96 42.99 -21.15
CA LYS A 1037 21.67 43.68 -21.23
C LYS A 1037 20.94 43.26 -22.51
N ARG A 1038 19.61 43.22 -22.46
CA ARG A 1038 18.78 42.93 -23.63
C ARG A 1038 18.90 44.02 -24.70
N GLU A 1039 18.94 43.60 -25.94
CA GLU A 1039 19.01 44.42 -27.16
C GLU A 1039 17.68 44.26 -27.90
N ALA A 1040 17.04 45.38 -28.27
CA ALA A 1040 15.87 45.33 -29.16
C ALA A 1040 16.32 45.05 -30.60
N LEU A 1041 15.62 44.19 -31.31
CA LEU A 1041 15.83 44.03 -32.75
C LEU A 1041 15.24 45.24 -33.50
N PRO A 1042 15.76 45.58 -34.70
CA PRO A 1042 15.22 46.68 -35.49
C PRO A 1042 13.72 46.51 -35.78
N GLU A 1043 13.01 47.64 -35.93
CA GLU A 1043 11.57 47.61 -36.18
C GLU A 1043 11.23 46.76 -37.41
N GLY A 1044 10.24 45.88 -37.27
CA GLY A 1044 9.82 44.96 -38.33
C GLY A 1044 10.62 43.65 -38.42
N PHE A 1045 11.57 43.42 -37.51
CA PHE A 1045 12.32 42.16 -37.34
C PHE A 1045 12.01 41.51 -35.98
N LEU A 1046 11.91 40.18 -35.98
CA LEU A 1046 11.59 39.37 -34.79
C LEU A 1046 12.69 38.36 -34.45
N GLY A 1047 13.66 38.17 -35.35
CA GLY A 1047 14.64 37.10 -35.28
C GLY A 1047 13.99 35.73 -35.49
N PRO A 1048 14.65 34.63 -35.07
CA PRO A 1048 14.07 33.30 -35.18
C PRO A 1048 12.84 33.21 -34.28
N ILE A 1049 11.66 32.85 -34.81
CA ILE A 1049 10.43 32.87 -34.00
C ILE A 1049 10.41 31.76 -32.96
N LYS A 1050 10.92 30.58 -33.31
CA LYS A 1050 10.88 29.40 -32.44
C LYS A 1050 11.97 28.37 -32.75
N ASN A 1051 12.30 28.15 -34.02
CA ASN A 1051 13.33 27.19 -34.42
C ASN A 1051 14.70 27.87 -34.57
N LYS A 1052 15.76 27.10 -34.33
CA LYS A 1052 17.14 27.60 -34.38
C LYS A 1052 17.51 28.16 -35.76
N PRO A 1053 18.30 29.25 -35.82
CA PRO A 1053 18.94 29.69 -37.05
C PRO A 1053 19.92 28.66 -37.62
N VAL A 1054 20.27 28.82 -38.90
CA VAL A 1054 21.33 28.04 -39.56
C VAL A 1054 22.31 29.00 -40.25
N MET A 1055 23.61 28.75 -40.11
CA MET A 1055 24.65 29.50 -40.81
C MET A 1055 24.81 28.96 -42.23
N ILE A 1056 24.51 29.78 -43.24
CA ILE A 1056 24.65 29.44 -44.66
C ILE A 1056 25.51 30.51 -45.34
N ASN A 1057 26.68 30.13 -45.86
CA ASN A 1057 27.58 31.03 -46.59
C ASN A 1057 27.89 32.36 -45.85
N GLY A 1058 28.17 32.27 -44.54
CA GLY A 1058 28.46 33.43 -43.68
C GLY A 1058 27.24 34.34 -43.41
N VAL A 1059 26.03 33.84 -43.61
CA VAL A 1059 24.77 34.50 -43.24
C VAL A 1059 24.04 33.64 -42.23
N LEU A 1060 23.69 34.21 -41.08
CA LEU A 1060 22.83 33.57 -40.10
C LEU A 1060 21.38 33.71 -40.56
N MET A 1061 20.81 32.64 -41.11
CA MET A 1061 19.42 32.59 -41.56
C MET A 1061 18.51 32.22 -40.40
N CYS A 1062 17.68 33.16 -39.98
CA CYS A 1062 16.73 33.02 -38.90
C CYS A 1062 15.34 32.65 -39.47
N PRO A 1063 14.83 31.44 -39.19
CA PRO A 1063 13.49 31.07 -39.61
C PRO A 1063 12.44 31.89 -38.83
N SER A 1064 11.78 32.81 -39.53
CA SER A 1064 10.85 33.76 -38.94
C SER A 1064 9.45 33.64 -39.53
N SER A 1065 8.51 34.37 -38.94
CA SER A 1065 7.12 34.39 -39.36
C SER A 1065 6.31 35.42 -38.57
N THR A 1066 5.19 35.89 -39.13
CA THR A 1066 4.26 36.82 -38.49
C THR A 1066 2.85 36.23 -38.38
N GLU A 1067 2.11 36.63 -37.35
CA GLU A 1067 0.70 36.24 -37.17
C GLU A 1067 -0.30 37.38 -37.44
N LYS A 1068 0.19 38.62 -37.55
CA LYS A 1068 -0.65 39.81 -37.80
C LYS A 1068 -1.22 39.72 -39.23
N ASN A 1069 -2.55 39.69 -39.32
CA ASN A 1069 -3.32 39.52 -40.57
C ASN A 1069 -3.10 38.16 -41.27
N GLY A 1070 -2.93 37.10 -40.47
CA GLY A 1070 -2.75 35.72 -40.95
C GLY A 1070 -1.31 35.22 -40.82
N TRP A 1071 -1.13 33.91 -40.95
CA TRP A 1071 0.17 33.27 -40.77
C TRP A 1071 1.01 33.34 -42.04
N LYS A 1072 2.16 34.00 -41.95
CA LYS A 1072 3.12 34.14 -43.03
C LYS A 1072 4.52 33.77 -42.55
N ALA A 1073 5.16 32.83 -43.22
CA ALA A 1073 6.55 32.47 -43.00
C ALA A 1073 7.48 33.30 -43.89
N HIS A 1074 8.65 33.66 -43.37
CA HIS A 1074 9.70 34.38 -44.08
C HIS A 1074 11.05 34.09 -43.42
N ILE A 1075 12.15 34.50 -44.04
CA ILE A 1075 13.48 34.37 -43.44
C ILE A 1075 14.03 35.75 -43.13
N GLU A 1076 14.51 35.93 -41.90
CA GLU A 1076 15.30 37.09 -41.49
C GLU A 1076 16.78 36.71 -41.47
N MET A 1077 17.65 37.59 -41.91
CA MET A 1077 19.06 37.28 -42.17
C MET A 1077 19.96 38.33 -41.55
N THR A 1078 21.06 37.90 -40.96
CA THR A 1078 22.09 38.80 -40.40
C THR A 1078 23.48 38.23 -40.67
N ARG A 1079 24.45 39.09 -41.00
CA ARG A 1079 25.87 38.72 -41.20
C ARG A 1079 26.75 39.02 -39.99
N ASP A 1080 26.26 39.87 -39.09
CA ASP A 1080 27.00 40.41 -37.95
C ASP A 1080 26.34 40.02 -36.61
N TYR A 1081 25.66 38.87 -36.61
CA TYR A 1081 25.05 38.25 -35.43
C TYR A 1081 24.04 39.17 -34.73
N GLY A 1082 23.19 39.83 -35.54
CA GLY A 1082 22.01 40.54 -35.09
C GLY A 1082 22.13 42.07 -35.03
N LYS A 1083 23.21 42.66 -35.54
CA LYS A 1083 23.36 44.14 -35.56
C LYS A 1083 22.67 44.74 -36.79
N THR A 1084 22.80 44.11 -37.96
CA THR A 1084 22.11 44.48 -39.20
C THR A 1084 21.29 43.31 -39.73
N TRP A 1085 20.14 43.63 -40.33
CA TRP A 1085 19.14 42.64 -40.75
C TRP A 1085 18.61 42.90 -42.15
N THR A 1086 18.33 41.82 -42.87
CA THR A 1086 17.53 41.80 -44.10
C THR A 1086 16.48 40.70 -43.98
N LYS A 1087 15.43 40.71 -44.81
CA LYS A 1087 14.44 39.62 -44.84
C LYS A 1087 13.90 39.38 -46.23
N THR A 1088 13.44 38.15 -46.47
CA THR A 1088 12.70 37.79 -47.68
C THR A 1088 11.32 38.43 -47.67
N GLU A 1089 10.66 38.43 -48.83
CA GLU A 1089 9.20 38.55 -48.86
C GLU A 1089 8.53 37.36 -48.14
N ALA A 1090 7.22 37.48 -47.91
CA ALA A 1090 6.44 36.37 -47.37
C ALA A 1090 6.45 35.19 -48.34
N LEU A 1091 6.76 34.01 -47.84
CA LEU A 1091 6.89 32.78 -48.63
C LEU A 1091 5.55 32.07 -48.85
N ASN A 1092 4.47 32.60 -48.28
CA ASN A 1092 3.11 32.10 -48.44
C ASN A 1092 2.07 33.20 -48.26
N ASP A 1093 0.89 32.96 -48.84
CA ASP A 1093 -0.30 33.76 -48.59
C ASP A 1093 -0.95 33.45 -47.24
N ALA A 1094 -1.61 34.46 -46.69
CA ALA A 1094 -2.41 34.34 -45.47
C ALA A 1094 -3.70 33.51 -45.66
N ASN A 1095 -4.04 33.11 -46.89
CA ASN A 1095 -5.15 32.22 -47.22
C ASN A 1095 -4.87 31.58 -48.60
N PRO A 1096 -4.95 30.25 -48.80
CA PRO A 1096 -5.30 29.19 -47.85
C PRO A 1096 -4.12 28.62 -47.04
N THR A 1097 -2.86 28.95 -47.38
CA THR A 1097 -1.67 28.24 -46.88
C THR A 1097 -1.42 28.42 -45.38
N GLN A 1098 -1.51 29.65 -44.84
CA GLN A 1098 -1.36 29.98 -43.41
C GLN A 1098 -0.22 29.22 -42.69
N ALA A 1099 1.02 29.38 -43.14
CA ALA A 1099 2.19 28.69 -42.61
C ALA A 1099 3.03 29.57 -41.64
N ILE A 1100 3.66 28.93 -40.65
CA ILE A 1100 4.41 29.63 -39.58
C ILE A 1100 5.52 28.74 -39.00
N GLN A 1101 6.47 29.36 -38.27
CA GLN A 1101 7.53 28.70 -37.51
C GLN A 1101 8.36 27.70 -38.34
N PRO A 1102 9.04 28.18 -39.40
CA PRO A 1102 9.82 27.31 -40.28
C PRO A 1102 10.98 26.60 -39.56
N SER A 1103 11.42 25.46 -40.08
CA SER A 1103 12.74 24.87 -39.84
C SER A 1103 13.55 24.88 -41.13
N ILE A 1104 14.86 25.13 -41.06
CA ILE A 1104 15.76 25.13 -42.23
C ILE A 1104 16.55 23.82 -42.26
N LEU A 1105 16.50 23.12 -43.39
CA LEU A 1105 17.26 21.89 -43.65
C LEU A 1105 18.18 22.08 -44.85
N GLN A 1106 19.39 21.53 -44.79
CA GLN A 1106 20.38 21.57 -45.86
C GLN A 1106 20.61 20.16 -46.42
N TYR A 1107 20.76 20.07 -47.74
CA TYR A 1107 21.03 18.82 -48.45
C TYR A 1107 22.45 18.82 -49.03
N LYS A 1108 22.99 17.62 -49.28
CA LYS A 1108 24.37 17.42 -49.80
C LYS A 1108 24.61 18.12 -51.14
N ASP A 1109 23.56 18.32 -51.93
CA ASP A 1109 23.60 19.00 -53.22
C ASP A 1109 23.48 20.54 -53.11
N GLY A 1110 23.49 21.08 -51.89
CA GLY A 1110 23.43 22.52 -51.63
C GLY A 1110 22.02 23.11 -51.58
N ARG A 1111 20.98 22.31 -51.84
CA ARG A 1111 19.59 22.78 -51.71
C ARG A 1111 19.21 23.02 -50.25
N LEU A 1112 18.32 23.98 -50.04
CA LEU A 1112 17.67 24.22 -48.75
C LEU A 1112 16.18 23.87 -48.83
N GLN A 1113 15.64 23.33 -47.75
CA GLN A 1113 14.21 23.11 -47.55
C GLN A 1113 13.76 23.87 -46.31
N LEU A 1114 12.66 24.59 -46.43
CA LEU A 1114 11.90 25.06 -45.27
C LEU A 1114 10.73 24.12 -45.00
N LEU A 1115 10.53 23.77 -43.74
CA LEU A 1115 9.35 23.04 -43.26
C LEU A 1115 8.59 23.89 -42.26
N CYS A 1116 7.32 24.15 -42.54
CA CYS A 1116 6.45 24.99 -41.72
C CYS A 1116 5.25 24.18 -41.21
N ARG A 1117 4.79 24.49 -39.99
CA ARG A 1117 3.43 24.10 -39.58
C ARG A 1117 2.42 25.06 -40.20
N SER A 1118 1.18 24.61 -40.37
CA SER A 1118 0.13 25.42 -40.99
C SER A 1118 -1.26 25.10 -40.43
N ARG A 1119 -2.26 25.91 -40.82
CA ARG A 1119 -3.68 25.70 -40.45
C ARG A 1119 -4.47 24.79 -41.40
N ASN A 1120 -3.89 24.40 -42.54
CA ASN A 1120 -4.48 23.47 -43.49
C ASN A 1120 -4.09 22.00 -43.23
N THR A 1121 -3.70 21.70 -41.98
CA THR A 1121 -3.47 20.35 -41.43
C THR A 1121 -2.40 19.47 -42.08
N THR A 1122 -1.49 20.08 -42.83
CA THR A 1122 -0.26 19.44 -43.34
C THR A 1122 0.97 20.15 -42.81
N LEU A 1123 2.15 19.52 -42.86
CA LEU A 1123 3.38 20.32 -42.93
C LEU A 1123 3.51 20.89 -44.33
N ASN A 1124 3.92 22.15 -44.44
CA ASN A 1124 4.13 22.78 -45.73
C ASN A 1124 5.62 22.97 -45.97
N GLU A 1125 6.02 22.88 -47.24
CA GLU A 1125 7.41 22.96 -47.66
C GLU A 1125 7.62 23.99 -48.77
N THR A 1126 8.83 24.56 -48.82
CA THR A 1126 9.36 25.33 -49.94
C THR A 1126 10.87 25.07 -50.06
N TRP A 1127 11.39 25.21 -51.27
CA TRP A 1127 12.76 24.83 -51.62
C TRP A 1127 13.54 26.00 -52.19
N SER A 1128 14.82 26.08 -51.84
CA SER A 1128 15.78 27.01 -52.45
C SER A 1128 16.95 26.24 -53.06
N HIS A 1129 17.33 26.65 -54.26
CA HIS A 1129 18.42 26.05 -55.03
C HIS A 1129 19.66 26.96 -55.16
N ASP A 1130 19.58 28.19 -54.61
CA ASP A 1130 20.60 29.23 -54.77
C ASP A 1130 21.11 29.78 -53.43
N GLY A 1131 21.05 28.94 -52.39
CA GLY A 1131 21.51 29.27 -51.05
C GLY A 1131 20.58 30.22 -50.29
N GLY A 1132 19.27 30.13 -50.54
CA GLY A 1132 18.22 30.86 -49.82
C GLY A 1132 17.85 32.22 -50.40
N LYS A 1133 18.34 32.58 -51.60
CA LYS A 1133 18.03 33.86 -52.25
C LYS A 1133 16.63 33.84 -52.87
N THR A 1134 16.29 32.75 -53.55
CA THR A 1134 14.95 32.51 -54.11
C THR A 1134 14.36 31.22 -53.58
N TRP A 1135 13.04 31.17 -53.50
CA TRP A 1135 12.27 30.07 -52.92
C TRP A 1135 11.14 29.67 -53.85
N SER A 1136 10.90 28.37 -53.98
CA SER A 1136 9.74 27.85 -54.72
C SER A 1136 8.43 28.27 -54.06
N PRO A 1137 7.29 28.27 -54.78
CA PRO A 1137 5.99 28.39 -54.13
C PRO A 1137 5.82 27.37 -53.00
N MET A 1138 5.19 27.79 -51.90
CA MET A 1138 4.96 26.91 -50.76
C MET A 1138 3.84 25.92 -51.06
N GLN A 1139 4.11 24.63 -50.81
CA GLN A 1139 3.19 23.52 -51.09
C GLN A 1139 3.03 22.61 -49.87
N ALA A 1140 1.97 21.80 -49.85
CA ALA A 1140 1.80 20.77 -48.82
C ALA A 1140 2.87 19.67 -49.01
N SER A 1141 3.48 19.26 -47.90
CA SER A 1141 4.36 18.10 -47.84
C SER A 1141 3.54 16.79 -47.68
N PRO A 1142 4.15 15.61 -47.80
CA PRO A 1142 3.47 14.35 -47.56
C PRO A 1142 3.25 14.04 -46.07
N LEU A 1143 3.59 14.96 -45.15
CA LEU A 1143 3.43 14.76 -43.72
C LEU A 1143 2.24 15.53 -43.17
N PRO A 1144 1.41 14.92 -42.31
CA PRO A 1144 0.31 15.62 -41.65
C PRO A 1144 0.82 16.54 -40.54
N ASN A 1145 0.00 17.52 -40.13
CA ASN A 1145 0.26 18.31 -38.93
C ASN A 1145 -1.06 18.73 -38.27
N ASN A 1146 -1.09 18.68 -36.96
CA ASN A 1146 -2.22 19.05 -36.10
C ASN A 1146 -2.14 20.50 -35.58
N ASN A 1147 -1.43 21.37 -36.30
CA ASN A 1147 -1.11 22.74 -35.90
C ASN A 1147 -0.17 22.83 -34.67
N SER A 1148 0.68 21.83 -34.45
CA SER A 1148 1.69 21.85 -33.38
C SER A 1148 3.05 22.32 -33.90
N GLY A 1149 3.79 22.99 -33.02
CA GLY A 1149 5.17 23.38 -33.27
C GLY A 1149 6.05 22.17 -33.58
N THR A 1150 6.95 22.32 -34.55
CA THR A 1150 7.92 21.32 -35.00
C THR A 1150 9.33 21.90 -34.94
N ASP A 1151 10.36 21.06 -34.95
CA ASP A 1151 11.75 21.46 -35.21
C ASP A 1151 12.45 20.37 -36.01
N ALA A 1152 13.46 20.73 -36.79
CA ALA A 1152 14.19 19.81 -37.63
C ALA A 1152 15.69 20.14 -37.64
N VAL A 1153 16.53 19.14 -37.93
CA VAL A 1153 17.99 19.30 -38.02
C VAL A 1153 18.54 18.47 -39.16
N THR A 1154 19.57 18.99 -39.83
CA THR A 1154 20.39 18.21 -40.76
C THR A 1154 21.48 17.51 -39.96
N LEU A 1155 21.54 16.19 -40.04
CA LEU A 1155 22.52 15.36 -39.36
C LEU A 1155 23.87 15.41 -40.09
N GLN A 1156 24.95 15.12 -39.37
CA GLN A 1156 26.33 15.08 -39.88
C GLN A 1156 26.53 14.07 -41.01
N ASP A 1157 25.73 13.01 -41.07
CA ASP A 1157 25.74 12.03 -42.17
C ASP A 1157 24.95 12.49 -43.42
N GLY A 1158 24.29 13.65 -43.32
CA GLY A 1158 23.51 14.31 -44.35
C GLY A 1158 22.04 13.91 -44.41
N ARG A 1159 21.54 13.10 -43.48
CA ARG A 1159 20.10 12.85 -43.28
C ARG A 1159 19.41 14.06 -42.66
N GLN A 1160 18.12 14.23 -42.90
CA GLN A 1160 17.30 15.25 -42.25
C GLN A 1160 16.38 14.58 -41.22
N LEU A 1161 16.37 15.12 -40.01
CA LEU A 1161 15.56 14.65 -38.89
C LEU A 1161 14.53 15.70 -38.52
N LEU A 1162 13.27 15.28 -38.40
CA LEU A 1162 12.13 16.11 -38.04
C LEU A 1162 11.49 15.60 -36.75
N VAL A 1163 11.21 16.50 -35.80
CA VAL A 1163 10.41 16.22 -34.61
C VAL A 1163 9.07 16.96 -34.69
N TYR A 1164 7.97 16.23 -34.66
CA TYR A 1164 6.61 16.77 -34.88
C TYR A 1164 5.52 15.82 -34.37
N ASN A 1165 4.28 16.30 -34.28
CA ASN A 1165 3.13 15.45 -33.97
C ASN A 1165 2.53 14.89 -35.26
N HIS A 1166 2.69 13.59 -35.51
CA HIS A 1166 2.15 12.92 -36.68
C HIS A 1166 0.70 12.49 -36.41
N LEU A 1167 -0.26 13.34 -36.77
CA LEU A 1167 -1.68 13.05 -36.57
C LEU A 1167 -2.49 13.44 -37.81
N LEU A 1168 -3.23 12.48 -38.35
CA LEU A 1168 -4.09 12.71 -39.50
C LEU A 1168 -5.25 13.65 -39.12
N PRO A 1169 -5.55 14.64 -39.97
CA PRO A 1169 -6.64 15.55 -39.70
C PRO A 1169 -8.01 14.91 -39.81
N THR A 1170 -8.93 15.39 -38.96
CA THR A 1170 -10.36 15.11 -39.03
C THR A 1170 -11.14 16.37 -39.38
N ASN A 1171 -12.34 16.21 -39.96
CA ASN A 1171 -13.20 17.33 -40.35
C ASN A 1171 -13.70 18.16 -39.15
N SER A 1172 -13.57 17.66 -37.93
CA SER A 1172 -14.00 18.35 -36.69
C SER A 1172 -12.99 19.39 -36.18
N TRP A 1173 -11.76 19.45 -36.70
CA TRP A 1173 -10.73 20.35 -36.17
C TRP A 1173 -10.89 21.78 -36.66
N VAL A 1174 -11.28 22.67 -35.75
CA VAL A 1174 -11.35 24.12 -36.01
C VAL A 1174 -9.94 24.69 -36.20
N LYS A 1175 -9.68 25.31 -37.36
CA LYS A 1175 -8.36 25.90 -37.73
C LYS A 1175 -7.21 24.89 -37.65
N GLY A 1176 -7.51 23.62 -37.89
CA GLY A 1176 -6.54 22.52 -37.90
C GLY A 1176 -5.90 22.19 -36.55
N LYS A 1177 -6.45 22.72 -35.44
CA LYS A 1177 -5.90 22.51 -34.10
C LYS A 1177 -6.36 21.17 -33.52
N GLY A 1178 -5.47 20.18 -33.54
CA GLY A 1178 -5.72 18.83 -33.02
C GLY A 1178 -4.99 18.52 -31.71
N PRO A 1179 -5.17 17.29 -31.17
CA PRO A 1179 -4.46 16.78 -29.99
C PRO A 1179 -2.94 16.76 -30.18
N ARG A 1180 -2.17 17.19 -29.16
CA ARG A 1180 -0.69 17.28 -29.20
C ARG A 1180 -0.01 15.97 -28.79
N THR A 1181 -0.39 14.88 -29.44
CA THR A 1181 0.10 13.51 -29.22
C THR A 1181 -0.27 12.65 -30.44
N PRO A 1182 0.54 11.65 -30.82
CA PRO A 1182 1.91 11.36 -30.36
C PRO A 1182 2.92 12.46 -30.76
N LEU A 1183 4.10 12.47 -30.13
CA LEU A 1183 5.27 13.25 -30.57
C LEU A 1183 6.27 12.31 -31.23
N ASN A 1184 6.57 12.55 -32.50
CA ASN A 1184 7.27 11.62 -33.38
C ASN A 1184 8.62 12.20 -33.86
N VAL A 1185 9.51 11.30 -34.27
CA VAL A 1185 10.72 11.61 -35.04
C VAL A 1185 10.65 10.90 -36.39
N SER A 1186 10.80 11.66 -37.46
CA SER A 1186 10.92 11.14 -38.82
C SER A 1186 12.25 11.51 -39.45
N ILE A 1187 12.74 10.65 -40.35
CA ILE A 1187 14.00 10.80 -41.07
C ILE A 1187 13.74 10.83 -42.57
N THR A 1188 14.53 11.60 -43.32
CA THR A 1188 14.57 11.57 -44.78
C THR A 1188 16.00 11.77 -45.28
N ASN A 1189 16.26 11.35 -46.52
CA ASN A 1189 17.49 11.64 -47.26
C ASN A 1189 17.30 12.70 -48.36
N ASN A 1190 16.04 12.98 -48.73
CA ASN A 1190 15.70 13.75 -49.93
C ASN A 1190 14.60 14.80 -49.69
N GLY A 1191 14.03 14.87 -48.49
CA GLY A 1191 12.95 15.79 -48.12
C GLY A 1191 11.58 15.44 -48.63
N LYS A 1192 11.47 14.37 -49.44
CA LYS A 1192 10.24 13.94 -50.13
C LYS A 1192 9.71 12.63 -49.57
N THR A 1193 10.56 11.62 -49.46
CA THR A 1193 10.21 10.33 -48.84
C THR A 1193 10.62 10.37 -47.38
N TRP A 1194 9.65 10.23 -46.48
CA TRP A 1194 9.88 10.29 -45.03
C TRP A 1194 9.68 8.93 -44.39
N TYR A 1195 10.53 8.63 -43.42
CA TYR A 1195 10.52 7.38 -42.68
C TYR A 1195 10.20 7.63 -41.21
N ALA A 1196 9.29 6.85 -40.66
CA ALA A 1196 9.04 6.75 -39.23
C ALA A 1196 10.28 6.18 -38.53
N ALA A 1197 10.78 6.89 -37.52
CA ALA A 1197 11.98 6.51 -36.78
C ALA A 1197 11.73 6.33 -35.28
N LEU A 1198 11.12 7.32 -34.61
CA LEU A 1198 10.79 7.24 -33.19
C LEU A 1198 9.39 7.77 -32.87
N ILE A 1199 8.83 7.26 -31.78
CA ILE A 1199 7.74 7.86 -31.03
C ILE A 1199 8.31 8.28 -29.67
N LEU A 1200 8.48 9.58 -29.45
CA LEU A 1200 9.00 10.13 -28.20
C LEU A 1200 7.95 10.07 -27.09
N GLU A 1201 6.70 10.38 -27.41
CA GLU A 1201 5.58 10.37 -26.46
C GLU A 1201 4.31 9.90 -27.16
N ASP A 1202 3.51 9.10 -26.48
CA ASP A 1202 2.21 8.63 -26.99
C ASP A 1202 1.27 8.35 -25.81
N SER A 1203 0.28 9.21 -25.61
CA SER A 1203 -0.66 9.12 -24.48
C SER A 1203 -2.02 9.75 -24.84
N PRO A 1204 -3.15 9.16 -24.42
CA PRO A 1204 -4.49 9.64 -24.77
C PRO A 1204 -4.89 10.99 -24.14
N ILE A 1205 -4.22 11.46 -23.08
CA ILE A 1205 -4.55 12.74 -22.41
C ILE A 1205 -3.26 13.50 -22.12
N SER A 1206 -2.64 14.14 -23.12
CA SER A 1206 -1.38 14.88 -22.91
C SER A 1206 -1.06 15.94 -23.97
N GLN A 1207 -0.38 17.01 -23.54
CA GLN A 1207 0.17 18.04 -24.42
C GLN A 1207 1.70 17.89 -24.57
N TYR A 1208 2.17 17.19 -25.60
CA TYR A 1208 3.60 17.08 -25.94
C TYR A 1208 3.91 17.94 -27.15
N SER A 1209 4.67 19.01 -26.96
CA SER A 1209 4.79 20.01 -28.04
C SER A 1209 6.02 20.90 -27.94
N TYR A 1210 6.21 21.72 -28.98
CA TYR A 1210 7.34 22.64 -29.11
C TYR A 1210 8.68 21.95 -28.87
N PRO A 1211 9.01 20.95 -29.71
CA PRO A 1211 10.31 20.29 -29.62
C PRO A 1211 11.42 21.23 -30.07
N SER A 1212 12.64 21.05 -29.60
CA SER A 1212 13.84 21.62 -30.20
C SER A 1212 14.89 20.52 -30.30
N VAL A 1213 15.59 20.48 -31.44
CA VAL A 1213 16.50 19.39 -31.76
C VAL A 1213 17.84 19.90 -32.28
N ILE A 1214 18.93 19.34 -31.78
CA ILE A 1214 20.30 19.55 -32.27
C ILE A 1214 21.01 18.20 -32.41
N GLN A 1215 22.11 18.18 -33.16
CA GLN A 1215 23.08 17.09 -33.08
C GLN A 1215 24.39 17.63 -32.52
N THR A 1216 24.91 16.99 -31.49
CA THR A 1216 26.15 17.37 -30.79
C THR A 1216 27.37 16.83 -31.52
N LYS A 1217 28.57 17.33 -31.16
CA LYS A 1217 29.85 16.92 -31.78
C LYS A 1217 30.17 15.42 -31.65
N ASP A 1218 29.61 14.75 -30.64
CA ASP A 1218 29.74 13.30 -30.43
C ASP A 1218 28.84 12.46 -31.37
N GLY A 1219 28.03 13.11 -32.22
CA GLY A 1219 27.14 12.47 -33.17
C GLY A 1219 25.76 12.11 -32.59
N LEU A 1220 25.51 12.35 -31.30
CA LEU A 1220 24.20 12.11 -30.69
C LEU A 1220 23.22 13.25 -31.01
N VAL A 1221 21.94 12.90 -31.08
CA VAL A 1221 20.85 13.84 -31.30
C VAL A 1221 20.20 14.15 -29.95
N HIS A 1222 20.11 15.44 -29.62
CA HIS A 1222 19.50 15.92 -28.40
C HIS A 1222 18.18 16.61 -28.71
N ILE A 1223 17.11 16.13 -28.10
CA ILE A 1223 15.75 16.64 -28.29
C ILE A 1223 15.23 17.13 -26.94
N VAL A 1224 14.78 18.37 -26.88
CA VAL A 1224 14.03 18.90 -25.74
C VAL A 1224 12.62 19.26 -26.15
N TYR A 1225 11.63 19.13 -25.27
CA TYR A 1225 10.24 19.51 -25.60
C TYR A 1225 9.43 19.83 -24.35
N THR A 1226 8.31 20.54 -24.57
CA THR A 1226 7.34 20.77 -23.50
C THR A 1226 6.57 19.50 -23.21
N TRP A 1227 6.61 19.07 -21.95
CA TRP A 1227 5.85 17.94 -21.44
C TRP A 1227 4.68 18.46 -20.59
N ARG A 1228 3.45 18.26 -21.10
CA ARG A 1228 2.18 18.65 -20.46
C ARG A 1228 2.05 20.12 -20.03
N ARG A 1229 2.92 21.00 -20.54
CA ARG A 1229 3.09 22.40 -20.07
C ARG A 1229 3.59 22.55 -18.64
N GLU A 1230 4.01 21.47 -17.99
CA GLU A 1230 4.45 21.51 -16.60
C GLU A 1230 5.99 21.43 -16.53
N ARG A 1231 6.61 20.63 -17.40
CA ARG A 1231 8.05 20.33 -17.37
C ARG A 1231 8.67 20.35 -18.76
N ILE A 1232 9.99 20.40 -18.81
CA ILE A 1232 10.78 20.20 -20.03
C ILE A 1232 11.45 18.83 -20.00
N LYS A 1233 11.25 18.06 -21.07
CA LYS A 1233 11.86 16.74 -21.27
C LYS A 1233 13.15 16.88 -22.08
N HIS A 1234 14.14 16.02 -21.82
CA HIS A 1234 15.36 15.86 -22.58
C HIS A 1234 15.52 14.39 -23.01
N VAL A 1235 15.63 14.16 -24.31
CA VAL A 1235 15.84 12.83 -24.90
C VAL A 1235 17.10 12.85 -25.74
N VAL A 1236 17.96 11.85 -25.54
CA VAL A 1236 19.19 11.64 -26.30
C VAL A 1236 19.00 10.44 -27.21
N VAL A 1237 19.29 10.60 -28.49
CA VAL A 1237 19.08 9.61 -29.54
C VAL A 1237 20.40 9.33 -30.24
N ASP A 1238 20.74 8.05 -30.40
CA ASP A 1238 21.80 7.60 -31.29
C ASP A 1238 21.20 7.37 -32.69
N PRO A 1239 21.45 8.28 -33.65
CA PRO A 1239 20.83 8.20 -34.96
C PRO A 1239 21.33 7.02 -35.81
N SER A 1240 22.42 6.36 -35.41
CA SER A 1240 22.94 5.16 -36.09
C SER A 1240 22.15 3.89 -35.75
N LYS A 1241 21.41 3.90 -34.64
CA LYS A 1241 20.62 2.76 -34.15
C LYS A 1241 19.14 2.83 -34.53
N LEU A 1242 18.73 3.85 -35.27
CA LEU A 1242 17.34 4.04 -35.69
C LEU A 1242 16.93 3.00 -36.73
N THR A 1243 15.81 2.34 -36.47
CA THR A 1243 15.14 1.48 -37.45
C THR A 1243 14.10 2.32 -38.20
N LEU A 1244 14.15 2.32 -39.52
CA LEU A 1244 13.33 3.18 -40.37
C LEU A 1244 12.25 2.38 -41.10
N GLN A 1245 11.02 2.90 -41.09
CA GLN A 1245 9.91 2.36 -41.89
C GLN A 1245 9.26 3.49 -42.70
N GLU A 1246 8.97 3.26 -43.98
CA GLU A 1246 8.44 4.30 -44.86
C GLU A 1246 7.03 4.73 -44.44
N ILE A 1247 6.77 6.04 -44.45
CA ILE A 1247 5.44 6.60 -44.22
C ILE A 1247 4.69 6.62 -45.55
N VAL A 1248 3.69 5.75 -45.67
CA VAL A 1248 2.86 5.62 -46.88
C VAL A 1248 1.49 6.25 -46.63
N ASN A 1249 0.96 6.99 -47.60
CA ASN A 1249 -0.37 7.63 -47.52
C ASN A 1249 -0.59 8.49 -46.26
N LYS A 1250 0.48 9.15 -45.78
CA LYS A 1250 0.46 9.97 -44.55
C LYS A 1250 0.14 9.17 -43.27
N GLN A 1251 0.17 7.84 -43.31
CA GLN A 1251 -0.09 6.98 -42.15
C GLN A 1251 1.23 6.56 -41.50
N TRP A 1252 1.29 6.67 -40.17
CA TRP A 1252 2.40 6.11 -39.42
C TRP A 1252 2.34 4.57 -39.48
N PRO A 1253 3.44 3.86 -39.76
CA PRO A 1253 3.41 2.40 -39.86
C PRO A 1253 2.94 1.75 -38.56
N GLY A 1254 1.94 0.86 -38.67
CA GLY A 1254 1.30 0.21 -37.51
C GLY A 1254 0.22 1.03 -36.82
N ALA A 1255 -0.10 2.25 -37.29
CA ALA A 1255 -1.28 2.98 -36.83
C ALA A 1255 -2.54 2.37 -37.45
N HIS A 1256 -3.50 1.94 -36.62
CA HIS A 1256 -4.79 1.42 -37.09
C HIS A 1256 -5.78 2.55 -37.39
N GLU A 1257 -6.66 2.34 -38.38
CA GLU A 1257 -7.79 3.22 -38.68
C GLU A 1257 -8.89 3.10 -37.61
N SER A 1258 -8.65 3.60 -36.39
CA SER A 1258 -9.72 3.88 -35.45
C SER A 1258 -9.19 4.70 -34.27
N ASP A 1259 -9.39 6.02 -34.29
CA ASP A 1259 -9.39 6.86 -33.07
C ASP A 1259 -9.91 8.29 -33.35
N ALA A 1260 -10.81 8.45 -34.32
CA ALA A 1260 -11.48 9.73 -34.61
C ALA A 1260 -12.82 9.90 -33.88
N THR A 1261 -13.11 9.10 -32.85
CA THR A 1261 -14.29 9.27 -31.99
C THR A 1261 -13.87 9.43 -30.54
N THR A 1262 -13.29 10.57 -30.20
CA THR A 1262 -13.45 11.12 -28.85
C THR A 1262 -14.82 11.78 -28.78
N SER A 1263 -15.71 11.18 -27.99
CA SER A 1263 -16.88 11.85 -27.43
C SER A 1263 -16.46 13.13 -26.72
N ASP A 1264 -17.23 14.19 -26.89
CA ASP A 1264 -17.21 15.36 -26.02
C ASP A 1264 -17.47 14.91 -24.57
N ASP A 1265 -16.44 14.94 -23.72
CA ASP A 1265 -16.51 14.86 -22.25
C ASP A 1265 -15.46 15.79 -21.63
#